data_AF-A0A9W5XIL1-F1
#
_entry.id   AF-A0A9W5XIL1-F1
#
_cell.length_a   1.000
_cell.length_b   1.000
_cell.length_c   1.000
_cell.angle_alpha   90.00
_cell.angle_beta   90.00
_cell.angle_gamma   90.00
#
_symmetry.space_group_name_H-M   'P 1'
#
loop_
_entity.id
_entity.type
_entity.pdbx_description
1 polymer ?
#
loop_
_entity_poly.entity_id
_entity_poly.type
_entity_poly.pdbx_seq_one_letter_code
_entity_poly.pdbx_strand_id
1 'polypeptide(L)'
;MTTTTEPVWYADRARELVAANDLDKLAGHLHAHARLCRDNPEVRAALRTLSRADVAPLVLAMAARLRQDGKHFWPPRDLIGQLARRLPTELAPGQLQELAAFAVEEPYALSPTALETVARGLAATGPISADLMEVLVDRSDESQRLRQFIAEVAGPRLDPDDPWARQILSELPTLDTSWRQLVAHASTATTPRPSAGWSAEATRLLAEVDLRAAGQLFDRWLATAARAPHQQPTSVNADLLRGLLWLVERTGPTPEQVRRVGGLVEAMLRRLPGVGPACPKVANAAVGVLGRLDGEPALAQLARLSARVTYKGTRKEIDKALDARAAALGISRDEIEELAVPDYGLTGVGRHEVLLGGCRAELSIASTSVALVWHTEAGRQVKSPPAAVRRDHAAELADLKGLAKEITGMLTAQVARLDRLFLAQRSWTLAVWRQRYLDHPLVGALARRLLWQVDGVPCGWADSALRTVDDTPVSAGDDAEVRIWHPIGRPVPEVVGWREWLERHRIVQPFKQAHREVYLLTPAEETAGTYSNRFAGHILRQHQFHALAAVRGWTDRLRLMVDDSYPPTSRELPGWGLRAEYWVEGIGDDWTADTTDSGSYLRLVTDQVRFYPIAAAQNWSHASGGGYSAQRWTDARPGDPLPLDRIPPLVFSEIMRDVDLFVGVASVGNDPTWSDGGPQGRFRDYWSSYSFGELSATAETRRELLARLLPRLAVGRRARIDGRFLVVDGDLRTYRIHLGSGNILMSPNDEYLCIVPDRGAGRTGEQQFLPFEGDGLLAVILSKAMLLARDAEITDVSITRQIRPAG
;
A
#
# COMPACT_ATOMS: atom_id res chain seq x y z
N MET A 1 -53.28 -57.85 3.41
CA MET A 1 -52.24 -58.76 3.91
C MET A 1 -51.21 -57.91 4.65
N THR A 2 -51.03 -58.22 5.93
CA THR A 2 -50.07 -57.64 6.87
C THR A 2 -48.63 -58.07 6.54
N THR A 3 -47.69 -57.12 6.64
CA THR A 3 -46.23 -57.25 6.92
C THR A 3 -45.64 -55.86 6.70
N THR A 4 -45.66 -54.94 7.67
CA THR A 4 -44.60 -54.79 8.69
C THR A 4 -43.27 -55.38 8.23
N THR A 5 -42.45 -54.58 7.54
CA THR A 5 -41.00 -54.77 7.56
C THR A 5 -40.40 -53.50 8.14
N GLU A 6 -39.98 -53.63 9.38
CA GLU A 6 -39.51 -52.56 10.24
C GLU A 6 -38.21 -51.91 9.71
N PRO A 7 -37.99 -50.62 9.98
CA PRO A 7 -36.70 -49.96 9.86
C PRO A 7 -35.53 -50.58 10.67
N VAL A 8 -35.67 -51.80 11.22
CA VAL A 8 -34.78 -52.41 12.22
C VAL A 8 -33.97 -53.60 11.65
N TRP A 9 -34.49 -54.34 10.64
CA TRP A 9 -33.88 -55.59 10.18
C TRP A 9 -32.44 -55.45 9.68
N TYR A 10 -32.12 -54.40 8.92
CA TYR A 10 -30.77 -54.22 8.38
C TYR A 10 -29.74 -53.90 9.46
N ALA A 11 -30.15 -53.29 10.59
CA ALA A 11 -29.30 -53.04 11.75
C ALA A 11 -29.09 -54.32 12.58
N ASP A 12 -30.14 -55.10 12.81
CA ASP A 12 -30.04 -56.41 13.46
C ASP A 12 -29.13 -57.35 12.69
N ARG A 13 -29.30 -57.43 11.37
CA ARG A 13 -28.48 -58.28 10.51
C ARG A 13 -27.02 -57.84 10.47
N ALA A 14 -26.75 -56.53 10.48
CA ALA A 14 -25.39 -56.03 10.60
C ALA A 14 -24.76 -56.41 11.95
N ARG A 15 -25.51 -56.31 13.07
CA ARG A 15 -25.06 -56.74 14.41
C ARG A 15 -24.74 -58.23 14.45
N GLU A 16 -25.60 -59.07 13.89
CA GLU A 16 -25.41 -60.52 13.82
C GLU A 16 -24.15 -60.88 13.03
N LEU A 17 -23.96 -60.29 11.85
CA LEU A 17 -22.81 -60.57 10.99
C LEU A 17 -21.49 -60.07 11.59
N VAL A 18 -21.51 -58.93 12.29
CA VAL A 18 -20.36 -58.44 13.06
C VAL A 18 -20.03 -59.39 14.22
N ALA A 19 -21.03 -59.86 14.97
CA ALA A 19 -20.82 -60.80 16.07
C ALA A 19 -20.29 -62.16 15.60
N ALA A 20 -20.70 -62.60 14.41
CA ALA A 20 -20.20 -63.83 13.77
C ALA A 20 -18.82 -63.66 13.10
N ASN A 21 -18.30 -62.43 13.02
CA ASN A 21 -17.11 -62.06 12.24
C ASN A 21 -17.13 -62.54 10.77
N ASP A 22 -18.32 -62.62 10.17
CA ASP A 22 -18.51 -63.06 8.78
C ASP A 22 -18.39 -61.84 7.84
N LEU A 23 -17.14 -61.42 7.59
CA LEU A 23 -16.83 -60.17 6.87
C LEU A 23 -17.33 -60.17 5.42
N ASP A 24 -17.37 -61.33 4.76
CA ASP A 24 -17.83 -61.43 3.38
C ASP A 24 -19.35 -61.23 3.28
N LYS A 25 -20.13 -61.92 4.14
CA LYS A 25 -21.58 -61.68 4.21
C LYS A 25 -21.89 -60.28 4.71
N LEU A 26 -21.09 -59.74 5.64
CA LEU A 26 -21.23 -58.37 6.11
C LEU A 26 -21.01 -57.38 4.97
N ALA A 27 -19.96 -57.54 4.16
CA ALA A 27 -19.70 -56.72 2.98
C ALA A 27 -20.87 -56.76 1.98
N GLY A 28 -21.40 -57.96 1.70
CA GLY A 28 -22.57 -58.12 0.83
C GLY A 28 -23.82 -57.42 1.37
N HIS A 29 -24.08 -57.57 2.67
CA HIS A 29 -25.22 -56.92 3.33
C HIS A 29 -25.12 -55.39 3.29
N LEU A 30 -23.94 -54.86 3.64
CA LEU A 30 -23.67 -53.42 3.64
C LEU A 30 -23.72 -52.83 2.23
N HIS A 31 -23.24 -53.55 1.22
CA HIS A 31 -23.31 -53.14 -0.18
C HIS A 31 -24.75 -53.09 -0.70
N ALA A 32 -25.51 -54.17 -0.51
CA ALA A 32 -26.90 -54.27 -0.97
C ALA A 32 -27.84 -53.24 -0.29
N HIS A 33 -27.58 -52.93 0.98
CA HIS A 33 -28.42 -52.04 1.79
C HIS A 33 -27.74 -50.71 2.13
N ALA A 34 -26.74 -50.28 1.36
CA ALA A 34 -25.89 -49.14 1.69
C ALA A 34 -26.66 -47.84 1.97
N ARG A 35 -27.76 -47.58 1.24
CA ARG A 35 -28.62 -46.40 1.44
C ARG A 35 -29.25 -46.36 2.84
N LEU A 36 -29.61 -47.53 3.38
CA LEU A 36 -30.20 -47.66 4.71
C LEU A 36 -29.13 -47.73 5.80
N CYS A 37 -27.96 -48.30 5.48
CA CYS A 37 -26.89 -48.54 6.45
C CYS A 37 -26.05 -47.30 6.77
N ARG A 38 -25.74 -46.44 5.78
CA ARG A 38 -24.71 -45.39 5.92
C ARG A 38 -25.00 -44.34 7.02
N ASP A 39 -26.27 -44.00 7.21
CA ASP A 39 -26.71 -42.94 8.12
C ASP A 39 -27.38 -43.52 9.38
N ASN A 40 -27.46 -44.85 9.51
CA ASN A 40 -28.11 -45.49 10.64
C ASN A 40 -27.16 -45.59 11.86
N PRO A 41 -27.57 -45.06 13.03
CA PRO A 41 -26.73 -45.04 14.23
C PRO A 41 -26.47 -46.42 14.82
N GLU A 42 -27.40 -47.36 14.71
CA GLU A 42 -27.25 -48.73 15.21
C GLU A 42 -26.28 -49.54 14.35
N VAL A 43 -26.35 -49.41 13.03
CA VAL A 43 -25.37 -50.01 12.11
C VAL A 43 -23.98 -49.46 12.41
N ARG A 44 -23.86 -48.14 12.60
CA ARG A 44 -22.59 -47.51 12.98
C ARG A 44 -22.07 -48.02 14.33
N ALA A 45 -22.95 -48.23 15.31
CA ALA A 45 -22.58 -48.79 16.61
C ALA A 45 -22.08 -50.24 16.48
N ALA A 46 -22.74 -51.06 15.66
CA ALA A 46 -22.33 -52.43 15.35
C ALA A 46 -20.95 -52.45 14.69
N LEU A 47 -20.74 -51.67 13.62
CA LEU A 47 -19.47 -51.65 12.91
C LEU A 47 -18.30 -51.17 13.78
N ARG A 48 -18.57 -50.35 14.81
CA ARG A 48 -17.55 -49.89 15.77
C ARG A 48 -16.96 -51.00 16.64
N THR A 49 -17.65 -52.13 16.83
CA THR A 49 -17.13 -53.24 17.64
C THR A 49 -16.12 -54.11 16.88
N LEU A 50 -16.08 -54.04 15.55
CA LEU A 50 -15.05 -54.71 14.74
C LEU A 50 -13.65 -54.25 15.15
N SER A 51 -12.71 -55.20 15.22
CA SER A 51 -11.31 -54.90 15.45
C SER A 51 -10.72 -54.11 14.28
N ARG A 52 -9.65 -53.33 14.50
CA ARG A 52 -8.97 -52.63 13.40
C ARG A 52 -8.41 -53.59 12.36
N ALA A 53 -8.02 -54.80 12.76
CA ALA A 53 -7.49 -55.82 11.85
C ALA A 53 -8.57 -56.31 10.86
N ASP A 54 -9.84 -56.37 11.29
CA ASP A 54 -10.96 -56.83 10.46
C ASP A 54 -11.50 -55.73 9.53
N VAL A 55 -11.18 -54.45 9.78
CA VAL A 55 -11.66 -53.32 8.96
C VAL A 55 -11.07 -53.37 7.55
N ALA A 56 -9.77 -53.67 7.40
CA ALA A 56 -9.14 -53.68 6.07
C ALA A 56 -9.69 -54.77 5.15
N PRO A 57 -9.84 -56.04 5.59
CA PRO A 57 -10.51 -57.08 4.80
C PRO A 57 -11.96 -56.75 4.46
N LEU A 58 -12.72 -56.15 5.38
CA LEU A 58 -14.10 -55.73 5.12
C LEU A 58 -14.18 -54.63 4.04
N VAL A 59 -13.31 -53.61 4.12
CA VAL A 59 -13.22 -52.54 3.13
C VAL A 59 -12.88 -53.10 1.75
N LEU A 60 -11.91 -54.02 1.66
CA LEU A 60 -11.53 -54.67 0.41
C LEU A 60 -12.65 -55.55 -0.17
N ALA A 61 -13.36 -56.31 0.68
CA ALA A 61 -14.51 -57.12 0.26
C ALA A 61 -15.67 -56.28 -0.26
N MET A 62 -15.88 -55.08 0.31
CA MET A 62 -16.85 -54.10 -0.21
C MET A 62 -16.37 -53.44 -1.51
N ALA A 63 -15.09 -53.08 -1.61
CA ALA A 63 -14.50 -52.52 -2.82
C ALA A 63 -14.59 -53.50 -4.01
N ALA A 64 -14.32 -54.79 -3.78
CA ALA A 64 -14.46 -55.84 -4.78
C ALA A 64 -15.89 -55.95 -5.32
N ARG A 65 -16.89 -55.85 -4.45
CA ARG A 65 -18.32 -55.87 -4.83
C ARG A 65 -18.72 -54.63 -5.62
N LEU A 66 -18.20 -53.46 -5.23
CA LEU A 66 -18.43 -52.23 -5.97
C LEU A 66 -17.89 -52.31 -7.41
N ARG A 67 -16.70 -52.90 -7.60
CA ARG A 67 -16.13 -53.15 -8.94
C ARG A 67 -16.98 -54.10 -9.78
N GLN A 68 -17.47 -55.19 -9.18
CA GLN A 68 -18.27 -56.19 -9.88
C GLN A 68 -19.61 -55.65 -10.38
N ASP A 69 -20.23 -54.75 -9.63
CA ASP A 69 -21.54 -54.18 -9.99
C ASP A 69 -21.47 -53.19 -11.17
N GLY A 70 -20.29 -52.67 -11.52
CA GLY A 70 -20.07 -51.79 -12.68
C GLY A 70 -20.85 -50.47 -12.66
N LYS A 71 -21.54 -50.15 -11.56
CA LYS A 71 -22.38 -48.97 -11.38
C LYS A 71 -21.75 -48.07 -10.32
N HIS A 72 -21.50 -46.80 -10.66
CA HIS A 72 -21.06 -45.78 -9.71
C HIS A 72 -22.19 -45.37 -8.75
N PHE A 73 -22.55 -46.25 -7.81
CA PHE A 73 -23.59 -45.99 -6.81
C PHE A 73 -22.97 -45.27 -5.61
N TRP A 74 -23.43 -44.06 -5.31
CA TRP A 74 -22.86 -43.23 -4.24
C TRP A 74 -22.93 -43.85 -2.82
N PRO A 75 -24.04 -44.50 -2.38
CA PRO A 75 -24.15 -44.98 -1.00
C PRO A 75 -23.12 -46.05 -0.57
N PRO A 76 -22.81 -47.11 -1.35
CA PRO A 76 -21.74 -48.04 -1.00
C PRO A 76 -20.37 -47.38 -0.91
N ARG A 77 -20.07 -46.46 -1.84
CA ARG A 77 -18.82 -45.69 -1.87
C ARG A 77 -18.64 -44.85 -0.61
N ASP A 78 -19.68 -44.15 -0.18
CA ASP A 78 -19.63 -43.37 1.07
C ASP A 78 -19.41 -44.26 2.30
N LEU A 79 -20.08 -45.42 2.37
CA LEU A 79 -19.95 -46.36 3.48
C LEU A 79 -18.53 -46.97 3.56
N ILE A 80 -17.91 -47.27 2.41
CA ILE A 80 -16.50 -47.64 2.31
C ILE A 80 -15.61 -46.52 2.88
N GLY A 81 -15.84 -45.27 2.48
CA GLY A 81 -15.09 -44.12 2.98
C GLY A 81 -15.22 -43.90 4.48
N GLN A 82 -16.40 -44.16 5.07
CA GLN A 82 -16.62 -44.10 6.52
C GLN A 82 -15.84 -45.20 7.27
N LEU A 83 -15.86 -46.43 6.77
CA LEU A 83 -15.13 -47.57 7.35
C LEU A 83 -13.61 -47.38 7.24
N ALA A 84 -13.13 -46.90 6.09
CA ALA A 84 -11.71 -46.72 5.81
C ALA A 84 -11.01 -45.74 6.78
N ARG A 85 -11.75 -44.85 7.46
CA ARG A 85 -11.18 -43.99 8.52
C ARG A 85 -10.60 -44.78 9.70
N ARG A 86 -10.95 -46.06 9.84
CA ARG A 86 -10.50 -46.97 10.90
C ARG A 86 -9.48 -48.00 10.42
N LEU A 87 -8.91 -47.85 9.21
CA LEU A 87 -7.83 -48.72 8.76
C LEU A 87 -6.68 -48.75 9.79
N PRO A 88 -6.03 -49.92 9.98
CA PRO A 88 -4.85 -50.02 10.81
C PRO A 88 -3.69 -49.23 10.16
N THR A 89 -2.74 -48.77 10.99
CA THR A 89 -1.54 -48.05 10.51
C THR A 89 -0.57 -48.97 9.79
N GLU A 90 -0.59 -50.26 10.12
CA GLU A 90 0.19 -51.31 9.47
C GLU A 90 -0.75 -52.17 8.63
N LEU A 91 -0.55 -52.14 7.31
CA LEU A 91 -1.30 -52.92 6.33
C LEU A 91 -0.35 -53.87 5.62
N ALA A 92 -0.81 -55.08 5.32
CA ALA A 92 -0.02 -56.03 4.56
C ALA A 92 0.23 -55.51 3.12
N PRO A 93 1.36 -55.84 2.47
CA PRO A 93 1.69 -55.36 1.12
C PRO A 93 0.58 -55.60 0.08
N GLY A 94 -0.09 -56.77 0.12
CA GLY A 94 -1.22 -57.06 -0.78
C GLY A 94 -2.44 -56.15 -0.53
N GLN A 95 -2.74 -55.84 0.73
CA GLN A 95 -3.83 -54.92 1.09
C GLN A 95 -3.53 -53.49 0.61
N LEU A 96 -2.28 -53.06 0.75
CA LEU A 96 -1.82 -51.76 0.26
C LEU A 96 -1.99 -51.63 -1.25
N GLN A 97 -1.59 -52.65 -2.01
CA GLN A 97 -1.72 -52.67 -3.48
C GLN A 97 -3.20 -52.66 -3.93
N GLU A 98 -4.07 -53.45 -3.28
CA GLU A 98 -5.49 -53.48 -3.64
C GLU A 98 -6.22 -52.18 -3.29
N LEU A 99 -5.91 -51.58 -2.13
CA LEU A 99 -6.44 -50.28 -1.73
C LEU A 99 -5.93 -49.15 -2.63
N ALA A 100 -4.68 -49.23 -3.10
CA ALA A 100 -4.12 -48.30 -4.07
C ALA A 100 -4.87 -48.37 -5.41
N ALA A 101 -5.03 -49.57 -5.96
CA ALA A 101 -5.78 -49.78 -7.19
C ALA A 101 -7.22 -49.27 -7.04
N PHE A 102 -7.84 -49.51 -5.88
CA PHE A 102 -9.18 -49.00 -5.59
C PHE A 102 -9.23 -47.47 -5.53
N ALA A 103 -8.21 -46.83 -4.93
CA ALA A 103 -8.11 -45.38 -4.89
C ALA A 103 -7.91 -44.76 -6.28
N VAL A 104 -7.26 -45.47 -7.21
CA VAL A 104 -7.12 -45.01 -8.61
C VAL A 104 -8.44 -45.12 -9.37
N GLU A 105 -9.14 -46.25 -9.24
CA GLU A 105 -10.42 -46.49 -9.92
C GLU A 105 -11.56 -45.62 -9.36
N GLU A 106 -11.56 -45.39 -8.04
CA GLU A 106 -12.57 -44.60 -7.33
C GLU A 106 -11.91 -43.49 -6.48
N PRO A 107 -11.44 -42.38 -7.11
CA PRO A 107 -10.58 -41.37 -6.49
C PRO A 107 -11.05 -40.81 -5.16
N TYR A 108 -12.37 -40.66 -4.94
CA TYR A 108 -12.93 -40.14 -3.68
C TYR A 108 -13.72 -41.17 -2.86
N ALA A 109 -13.44 -42.47 -3.03
CA ALA A 109 -14.02 -43.50 -2.17
C ALA A 109 -13.30 -43.62 -0.82
N LEU A 110 -11.98 -43.43 -0.79
CA LEU A 110 -11.22 -43.41 0.45
C LEU A 110 -11.22 -42.03 1.09
N SER A 111 -11.38 -41.97 2.41
CA SER A 111 -11.16 -40.72 3.15
C SER A 111 -9.69 -40.25 3.01
N PRO A 112 -9.38 -38.95 3.13
CA PRO A 112 -8.00 -38.45 3.05
C PRO A 112 -7.02 -39.13 4.02
N THR A 113 -7.46 -39.42 5.25
CA THR A 113 -6.65 -40.14 6.25
C THR A 113 -6.35 -41.58 5.83
N ALA A 114 -7.33 -42.26 5.22
CA ALA A 114 -7.16 -43.61 4.71
C ALA A 114 -6.20 -43.62 3.50
N LEU A 115 -6.39 -42.67 2.57
CA LEU A 115 -5.54 -42.50 1.41
C LEU A 115 -4.08 -42.20 1.81
N GLU A 116 -3.88 -41.34 2.80
CA GLU A 116 -2.56 -41.08 3.40
C GLU A 116 -1.94 -42.36 3.99
N THR A 117 -2.71 -43.14 4.76
CA THR A 117 -2.22 -44.38 5.38
C THR A 117 -1.75 -45.38 4.32
N VAL A 118 -2.53 -45.55 3.26
CA VAL A 118 -2.19 -46.41 2.11
C VAL A 118 -0.93 -45.91 1.41
N ALA A 119 -0.87 -44.61 1.12
CA ALA A 119 0.26 -44.01 0.41
C ALA A 119 1.58 -44.12 1.20
N ARG A 120 1.55 -43.86 2.52
CA ARG A 120 2.71 -44.01 3.41
C ARG A 120 3.17 -45.47 3.51
N GLY A 121 2.23 -46.40 3.62
CA GLY A 121 2.54 -47.84 3.62
C GLY A 121 3.22 -48.28 2.33
N LEU A 122 2.74 -47.82 1.18
CA LEU A 122 3.34 -48.14 -0.12
C LEU A 122 4.75 -47.56 -0.25
N ALA A 123 4.93 -46.28 0.08
CA ALA A 123 6.23 -45.61 0.00
C ALA A 123 7.30 -46.27 0.88
N ALA A 124 6.92 -46.92 1.98
CA ALA A 124 7.85 -47.70 2.81
C ALA A 124 8.31 -49.01 2.13
N THR A 125 7.57 -49.50 1.14
CA THR A 125 7.84 -50.78 0.43
C THR A 125 8.37 -50.60 -0.99
N GLY A 126 8.23 -49.41 -1.59
CA GLY A 126 8.66 -49.13 -2.96
C GLY A 126 8.11 -47.81 -3.51
N PRO A 127 8.38 -47.47 -4.78
CA PRO A 127 7.86 -46.25 -5.40
C PRO A 127 6.33 -46.31 -5.58
N ILE A 128 5.67 -45.16 -5.44
CA ILE A 128 4.24 -45.01 -5.73
C ILE A 128 4.02 -44.91 -7.24
N SER A 129 2.98 -45.58 -7.75
CA SER A 129 2.60 -45.51 -9.17
C SER A 129 2.20 -44.09 -9.59
N ALA A 130 2.40 -43.78 -10.88
CA ALA A 130 2.02 -42.47 -11.43
C ALA A 130 0.52 -42.18 -11.24
N ASP A 131 -0.34 -43.16 -11.49
CA ASP A 131 -1.80 -43.02 -11.38
C ASP A 131 -2.24 -42.74 -9.93
N LEU A 132 -1.65 -43.43 -8.95
CA LEU A 132 -1.95 -43.14 -7.54
C LEU A 132 -1.41 -41.76 -7.17
N MET A 133 -0.23 -41.39 -7.65
CA MET A 133 0.33 -40.06 -7.41
C MET A 133 -0.56 -38.95 -7.97
N GLU A 134 -1.20 -39.15 -9.12
CA GLU A 134 -2.18 -38.22 -9.68
C GLU A 134 -3.38 -38.02 -8.74
N VAL A 135 -3.95 -39.11 -8.21
CA VAL A 135 -5.04 -39.05 -7.22
C VAL A 135 -4.60 -38.36 -5.92
N LEU A 136 -3.40 -38.66 -5.41
CA LEU A 136 -2.87 -38.02 -4.21
C LEU A 136 -2.75 -36.50 -4.41
N VAL A 137 -2.28 -36.07 -5.58
CA VAL A 137 -2.11 -34.65 -5.93
C VAL A 137 -3.45 -33.93 -6.07
N ASP A 138 -4.40 -34.51 -6.82
CA ASP A 138 -5.76 -33.97 -6.97
C ASP A 138 -6.43 -33.74 -5.61
N ARG A 139 -6.22 -34.68 -4.69
CA ARG A 139 -6.84 -34.68 -3.36
C ARG A 139 -5.98 -34.10 -2.26
N SER A 140 -4.82 -33.53 -2.62
CA SER A 140 -3.85 -33.01 -1.65
C SER A 140 -4.48 -31.92 -0.77
N ASP A 141 -5.42 -31.14 -1.32
CA ASP A 141 -6.05 -30.06 -0.59
C ASP A 141 -6.98 -30.49 0.56
N GLU A 142 -7.38 -31.77 0.59
CA GLU A 142 -8.27 -32.33 1.60
C GLU A 142 -7.57 -32.65 2.94
N SER A 143 -6.23 -32.77 2.97
CA SER A 143 -5.48 -33.09 4.19
C SER A 143 -4.09 -32.44 4.22
N GLN A 144 -3.73 -31.82 5.35
CA GLN A 144 -2.39 -31.25 5.53
C GLN A 144 -1.33 -32.35 5.52
N ARG A 145 -1.60 -33.49 6.15
CA ARG A 145 -0.65 -34.61 6.22
C ARG A 145 -0.44 -35.28 4.87
N LEU A 146 -1.48 -35.31 4.03
CA LEU A 146 -1.39 -35.81 2.66
C LEU A 146 -0.54 -34.88 1.79
N ARG A 147 -0.77 -33.56 1.87
CA ARG A 147 0.11 -32.54 1.25
C ARG A 147 1.56 -32.69 1.68
N GLN A 148 1.80 -32.84 2.97
CA GLN A 148 3.14 -33.04 3.52
C GLN A 148 3.79 -34.30 2.94
N PHE A 149 3.08 -35.42 2.92
CA PHE A 149 3.57 -36.67 2.34
C PHE A 149 3.96 -36.53 0.86
N ILE A 150 3.12 -35.88 0.06
CA ILE A 150 3.40 -35.66 -1.37
C ILE A 150 4.66 -34.81 -1.53
N ALA A 151 4.80 -33.76 -0.73
CA ALA A 151 5.99 -32.90 -0.78
C ALA A 151 7.26 -33.64 -0.32
N GLU A 152 7.16 -34.55 0.66
CA GLU A 152 8.26 -35.41 1.13
C GLU A 152 8.71 -36.40 0.05
N VAL A 153 7.78 -37.02 -0.67
CA VAL A 153 8.07 -38.10 -1.63
C VAL A 153 8.39 -37.59 -3.03
N ALA A 154 7.67 -36.57 -3.50
CA ALA A 154 7.76 -36.05 -4.87
C ALA A 154 8.46 -34.68 -4.97
N GLY A 155 8.81 -34.06 -3.83
CA GLY A 155 9.29 -32.69 -3.78
C GLY A 155 8.16 -31.65 -3.99
N PRO A 156 8.46 -30.35 -3.80
CA PRO A 156 7.48 -29.30 -4.04
C PRO A 156 7.21 -29.18 -5.55
N ARG A 157 5.93 -29.23 -5.96
CA ARG A 157 5.50 -29.04 -7.36
C ARG A 157 5.47 -27.56 -7.75
N LEU A 158 6.65 -26.95 -7.73
CA LEU A 158 6.80 -25.54 -8.05
C LEU A 158 6.67 -25.30 -9.55
N ASP A 159 6.05 -24.18 -9.90
CA ASP A 159 6.05 -23.68 -11.27
C ASP A 159 7.43 -23.05 -11.59
N PRO A 160 8.21 -23.60 -12.53
CA PRO A 160 9.55 -23.14 -12.85
C PRO A 160 9.59 -21.84 -13.66
N ASP A 161 8.45 -21.28 -14.06
CA ASP A 161 8.41 -19.97 -14.74
C ASP A 161 8.78 -18.83 -13.78
N ASP A 162 8.52 -19.00 -12.48
CA ASP A 162 9.06 -18.13 -11.44
C ASP A 162 10.59 -18.33 -11.27
N PRO A 163 11.44 -17.30 -11.44
CA PRO A 163 12.91 -17.46 -11.40
C PRO A 163 13.43 -18.00 -10.06
N TRP A 164 12.77 -17.64 -8.96
CA TRP A 164 13.13 -18.12 -7.63
C TRP A 164 12.71 -19.58 -7.42
N ALA A 165 11.59 -20.01 -8.01
CA ALA A 165 11.15 -21.40 -7.96
C ALA A 165 12.08 -22.29 -8.79
N ARG A 166 12.49 -21.83 -9.98
CA ARG A 166 13.50 -22.48 -10.81
C ARG A 166 14.83 -22.65 -10.06
N GLN A 167 15.25 -21.62 -9.32
CA GLN A 167 16.45 -21.67 -8.50
C GLN A 167 16.33 -22.77 -7.43
N ILE A 168 15.22 -22.81 -6.67
CA ILE A 168 14.99 -23.85 -5.67
C ILE A 168 15.00 -25.24 -6.30
N LEU A 169 14.30 -25.44 -7.43
CA LEU A 169 14.28 -26.72 -8.14
C LEU A 169 15.67 -27.17 -8.62
N SER A 170 16.57 -26.24 -8.96
CA SER A 170 17.95 -26.57 -9.33
C SER A 170 18.88 -26.85 -8.14
N GLU A 171 18.66 -26.18 -7.00
CA GLU A 171 19.53 -26.28 -5.82
C GLU A 171 19.10 -27.43 -4.90
N LEU A 172 17.79 -27.67 -4.72
CA LEU A 172 17.25 -28.62 -3.76
C LEU A 172 17.75 -30.07 -3.93
N PRO A 173 17.94 -30.60 -5.17
CA PRO A 173 18.53 -31.94 -5.36
C PRO A 173 19.98 -32.08 -4.90
N THR A 174 20.70 -30.96 -4.75
CA THR A 174 22.10 -30.92 -4.29
C THR A 174 22.21 -30.86 -2.76
N LEU A 175 21.09 -30.63 -2.08
CA LEU A 175 21.02 -30.54 -0.62
C LEU A 175 20.68 -31.92 -0.01
N ASP A 176 21.02 -32.09 1.27
CA ASP A 176 20.69 -33.31 2.01
C ASP A 176 19.16 -33.49 2.21
N THR A 177 18.79 -34.63 2.80
CA THR A 177 17.38 -34.99 3.01
C THR A 177 16.67 -34.04 3.98
N SER A 178 17.36 -33.47 4.97
CA SER A 178 16.77 -32.55 5.93
C SER A 178 16.31 -31.24 5.27
N TRP A 179 17.04 -30.74 4.26
CA TRP A 179 16.57 -29.60 3.45
C TRP A 179 15.34 -29.91 2.61
N ARG A 180 15.27 -31.11 2.03
CA ARG A 180 14.09 -31.56 1.27
C ARG A 180 12.85 -31.61 2.15
N GLN A 181 12.98 -32.15 3.35
CA GLN A 181 11.89 -32.17 4.34
C GLN A 181 11.50 -30.77 4.79
N LEU A 182 12.47 -29.88 5.02
CA LEU A 182 12.23 -28.50 5.43
C LEU A 182 11.47 -27.69 4.37
N VAL A 183 11.88 -27.81 3.10
CA VAL A 183 11.18 -27.16 1.97
C VAL A 183 9.80 -27.79 1.74
N ALA A 184 9.68 -29.11 1.88
CA ALA A 184 8.39 -29.80 1.82
C ALA A 184 7.42 -29.26 2.90
N HIS A 185 7.89 -29.12 4.14
CA HIS A 185 7.09 -28.55 5.24
C HIS A 185 6.71 -27.09 5.00
N ALA A 186 7.62 -26.29 4.44
CA ALA A 186 7.34 -24.91 4.04
C ALA A 186 6.21 -24.82 3.00
N SER A 187 6.15 -25.76 2.06
CA SER A 187 5.09 -25.80 1.03
C SER A 187 3.67 -26.01 1.59
N THR A 188 3.52 -26.48 2.84
CA THR A 188 2.20 -26.70 3.45
C THR A 188 1.60 -25.46 4.12
N ALA A 189 2.21 -24.28 3.94
CA ALA A 189 1.77 -23.03 4.56
C ALA A 189 0.53 -22.43 3.87
N THR A 190 -0.61 -23.12 3.90
CA THR A 190 -1.84 -22.71 3.19
C THR A 190 -2.68 -21.68 3.94
N THR A 191 -2.55 -21.61 5.26
CA THR A 191 -3.28 -20.68 6.13
C THR A 191 -2.61 -19.30 6.24
N PRO A 192 -3.33 -18.24 6.63
CA PRO A 192 -2.74 -16.91 6.80
C PRO A 192 -1.68 -16.82 7.92
N ARG A 193 -1.71 -17.74 8.88
CA ARG A 193 -0.79 -17.82 10.03
C ARG A 193 -0.36 -19.27 10.28
N PRO A 194 0.84 -19.51 10.82
CA PRO A 194 1.28 -20.86 11.15
C PRO A 194 0.47 -21.38 12.35
N SER A 195 0.02 -22.64 12.28
CA SER A 195 -0.57 -23.31 13.43
C SER A 195 0.51 -23.68 14.47
N ALA A 196 0.10 -24.01 15.69
CA ALA A 196 1.03 -24.49 16.72
C ALA A 196 1.75 -25.77 16.26
N GLY A 197 1.03 -26.71 15.64
CA GLY A 197 1.60 -27.94 15.09
C GLY A 197 2.58 -27.67 13.94
N TRP A 198 2.24 -26.78 13.01
CA TRP A 198 3.15 -26.38 11.94
C TRP A 198 4.43 -25.76 12.50
N SER A 199 4.30 -24.92 13.53
CA SER A 199 5.43 -24.26 14.18
C SER A 199 6.36 -25.22 14.90
N ALA A 200 5.80 -26.19 15.63
CA ALA A 200 6.58 -27.19 16.35
C ALA A 200 7.42 -28.04 15.39
N GLU A 201 6.81 -28.49 14.28
CA GLU A 201 7.51 -29.28 13.26
C GLU A 201 8.56 -28.46 12.51
N ALA A 202 8.28 -27.19 12.20
CA ALA A 202 9.27 -26.30 11.60
C ALA A 202 10.50 -26.13 12.48
N THR A 203 10.32 -25.99 13.81
CA THR A 203 11.44 -25.91 14.76
C THR A 203 12.22 -27.22 14.82
N ARG A 204 11.54 -28.37 14.81
CA ARG A 204 12.19 -29.69 14.80
C ARG A 204 13.06 -29.87 13.55
N LEU A 205 12.53 -29.56 12.37
CA LEU A 205 13.25 -29.67 11.09
C LEU A 205 14.39 -28.65 10.98
N LEU A 206 14.20 -27.42 11.47
CA LEU A 206 15.27 -26.41 11.50
C LEU A 206 16.45 -26.81 12.39
N ALA A 207 16.22 -27.63 13.43
CA ALA A 207 17.30 -28.13 14.28
C ALA A 207 18.18 -29.20 13.59
N GLU A 208 17.74 -29.75 12.46
CA GLU A 208 18.51 -30.72 11.67
C GLU A 208 19.46 -30.05 10.65
N VAL A 209 19.36 -28.74 10.46
CA VAL A 209 20.19 -27.96 9.54
C VAL A 209 20.98 -26.87 10.29
N ASP A 210 22.08 -26.40 9.71
CA ASP A 210 22.78 -25.24 10.28
C ASP A 210 21.93 -23.97 10.13
N LEU A 211 21.56 -23.36 11.25
CA LEU A 211 20.65 -22.19 11.28
C LEU A 211 21.20 -20.98 10.52
N ARG A 212 22.53 -20.78 10.53
CA ARG A 212 23.16 -19.67 9.81
C ARG A 212 23.13 -19.91 8.30
N ALA A 213 23.45 -21.13 7.86
CA ALA A 213 23.34 -21.55 6.47
C ALA A 213 21.88 -21.49 5.98
N ALA A 214 20.92 -21.87 6.82
CA ALA A 214 19.48 -21.74 6.53
C ALA A 214 19.09 -20.28 6.33
N GLY A 215 19.48 -19.39 7.25
CA GLY A 215 19.26 -17.96 7.10
C GLY A 215 19.83 -17.42 5.78
N GLN A 216 21.07 -17.78 5.42
CA GLN A 216 21.71 -17.34 4.18
C GLN A 216 21.03 -17.89 2.92
N LEU A 217 20.67 -19.18 2.92
CA LEU A 217 20.04 -19.82 1.77
C LEU A 217 18.65 -19.23 1.52
N PHE A 218 17.83 -19.09 2.57
CA PHE A 218 16.52 -18.47 2.47
C PHE A 218 16.60 -17.01 2.03
N ASP A 219 17.58 -16.25 2.53
CA ASP A 219 17.79 -14.87 2.09
C ASP A 219 18.07 -14.78 0.59
N ARG A 220 18.88 -15.69 0.04
CA ARG A 220 19.15 -15.75 -1.41
C ARG A 220 17.89 -16.07 -2.22
N TRP A 221 17.10 -17.05 -1.80
CA TRP A 221 15.84 -17.39 -2.48
C TRP A 221 14.84 -16.25 -2.42
N LEU A 222 14.69 -15.60 -1.26
CA LEU A 222 13.83 -14.43 -1.10
C LEU A 222 14.35 -13.22 -1.88
N ALA A 223 15.67 -13.06 -2.05
CA ALA A 223 16.25 -12.02 -2.89
C ALA A 223 15.84 -12.18 -4.35
N THR A 224 15.84 -13.41 -4.86
CA THR A 224 15.36 -13.70 -6.21
C THR A 224 13.85 -13.46 -6.33
N ALA A 225 13.06 -13.82 -5.31
CA ALA A 225 11.62 -13.57 -5.28
C ALA A 225 11.25 -12.08 -5.17
N ALA A 226 12.10 -11.27 -4.51
CA ALA A 226 11.93 -9.83 -4.39
C ALA A 226 12.27 -9.07 -5.69
N ARG A 227 12.94 -9.72 -6.66
CA ARG A 227 13.07 -9.16 -8.02
C ARG A 227 11.69 -9.18 -8.64
N ALA A 228 11.26 -8.02 -9.12
CA ALA A 228 9.87 -7.76 -9.49
C ALA A 228 9.23 -8.92 -10.28
N PRO A 229 8.08 -9.44 -9.82
CA PRO A 229 7.40 -10.54 -10.50
C PRO A 229 6.93 -10.08 -11.88
N HIS A 230 7.06 -10.96 -12.86
CA HIS A 230 6.59 -10.75 -14.23
C HIS A 230 5.22 -11.40 -14.47
N GLN A 231 4.82 -12.31 -13.58
CA GLN A 231 3.53 -12.98 -13.56
C GLN A 231 3.03 -13.17 -12.12
N GLN A 232 1.78 -13.59 -11.96
CA GLN A 232 1.25 -13.96 -10.65
C GLN A 232 1.79 -15.35 -10.26
N PRO A 233 2.43 -15.49 -9.08
CA PRO A 233 2.85 -16.80 -8.60
C PRO A 233 1.64 -17.74 -8.46
N THR A 234 1.81 -19.01 -8.83
CA THR A 234 0.80 -20.05 -8.60
C THR A 234 0.48 -20.20 -7.10
N SER A 235 -0.64 -20.84 -6.78
CA SER A 235 -1.03 -21.09 -5.38
C SER A 235 0.07 -21.79 -4.59
N VAL A 236 0.67 -22.83 -5.18
CA VAL A 236 1.76 -23.65 -4.63
C VAL A 236 3.02 -22.82 -4.41
N ASN A 237 3.41 -22.04 -5.41
CA ASN A 237 4.57 -21.13 -5.31
C ASN A 237 4.36 -20.09 -4.19
N ALA A 238 3.15 -19.53 -4.08
CA ALA A 238 2.81 -18.59 -3.03
C ALA A 238 2.76 -19.22 -1.63
N ASP A 239 2.35 -20.48 -1.52
CA ASP A 239 2.40 -21.23 -0.24
C ASP A 239 3.84 -21.49 0.19
N LEU A 240 4.72 -21.91 -0.72
CA LEU A 240 6.13 -22.09 -0.39
C LEU A 240 6.78 -20.76 0.07
N LEU A 241 6.58 -19.65 -0.65
CA LEU A 241 7.12 -18.35 -0.22
C LEU A 241 6.61 -17.95 1.17
N ARG A 242 5.34 -18.21 1.47
CA ARG A 242 4.77 -17.99 2.81
C ARG A 242 5.48 -18.85 3.86
N GLY A 243 5.69 -20.13 3.59
CA GLY A 243 6.39 -21.04 4.49
C GLY A 243 7.84 -20.61 4.72
N LEU A 244 8.57 -20.24 3.67
CA LEU A 244 9.94 -19.74 3.76
C LEU A 244 10.02 -18.49 4.63
N LEU A 245 9.07 -17.55 4.51
CA LEU A 245 9.00 -16.37 5.39
C LEU A 245 8.86 -16.76 6.88
N TRP A 246 8.01 -17.74 7.18
CA TRP A 246 7.86 -18.24 8.56
C TRP A 246 9.10 -19.00 9.05
N LEU A 247 9.87 -19.63 8.16
CA LEU A 247 11.16 -20.21 8.53
C LEU A 247 12.20 -19.13 8.80
N VAL A 248 12.28 -18.08 7.96
CA VAL A 248 13.20 -16.94 8.18
C VAL A 248 12.97 -16.28 9.54
N GLU A 249 11.72 -16.10 9.95
CA GLU A 249 11.35 -15.60 11.29
C GLU A 249 12.08 -16.36 12.42
N ARG A 250 12.25 -17.68 12.27
CA ARG A 250 12.83 -18.58 13.27
C ARG A 250 14.36 -18.67 13.21
N THR A 251 14.99 -18.12 12.17
CA THR A 251 16.46 -18.10 12.03
C THR A 251 17.13 -16.98 12.84
N GLY A 252 16.36 -16.02 13.37
CA GLY A 252 16.91 -14.79 13.96
C GLY A 252 17.51 -13.88 12.87
N PRO A 253 16.69 -13.32 11.97
CA PRO A 253 17.17 -12.64 10.78
C PRO A 253 17.97 -11.38 11.12
N THR A 254 19.06 -11.17 10.41
CA THR A 254 19.86 -9.94 10.43
C THR A 254 19.05 -8.73 9.97
N PRO A 255 19.46 -7.49 10.31
CA PRO A 255 18.79 -6.28 9.81
C PRO A 255 18.64 -6.23 8.29
N GLU A 256 19.59 -6.79 7.54
CA GLU A 256 19.51 -6.86 6.07
C GLU A 256 18.43 -7.82 5.58
N GLN A 257 18.34 -9.01 6.17
CA GLN A 257 17.27 -9.98 5.90
C GLN A 257 15.90 -9.38 6.21
N VAL A 258 15.77 -8.63 7.31
CA VAL A 258 14.54 -7.91 7.66
C VAL A 258 14.18 -6.86 6.60
N ARG A 259 15.16 -6.07 6.12
CA ARG A 259 14.94 -5.14 5.00
C ARG A 259 14.46 -5.87 3.74
N ARG A 260 15.00 -7.06 3.47
CA ARG A 260 14.61 -7.89 2.31
C ARG A 260 13.17 -8.39 2.41
N VAL A 261 12.74 -8.83 3.59
CA VAL A 261 11.32 -9.16 3.86
C VAL A 261 10.42 -7.96 3.56
N GLY A 262 10.81 -6.75 3.97
CA GLY A 262 10.09 -5.52 3.60
C GLY A 262 10.07 -5.25 2.10
N GLY A 263 11.18 -5.46 1.39
CA GLY A 263 11.24 -5.34 -0.07
C GLY A 263 10.33 -6.33 -0.81
N LEU A 264 10.19 -7.55 -0.28
CA LEU A 264 9.29 -8.57 -0.82
C LEU A 264 7.82 -8.13 -0.76
N VAL A 265 7.40 -7.41 0.30
CA VAL A 265 6.05 -6.82 0.39
C VAL A 265 5.78 -5.94 -0.82
N GLU A 266 6.71 -5.04 -1.17
CA GLU A 266 6.54 -4.13 -2.30
C GLU A 266 6.55 -4.87 -3.65
N ALA A 267 7.44 -5.85 -3.81
CA ALA A 267 7.51 -6.66 -5.02
C ALA A 267 6.19 -7.41 -5.27
N MET A 268 5.61 -8.00 -4.22
CA MET A 268 4.36 -8.75 -4.28
C MET A 268 3.11 -7.85 -4.39
N LEU A 269 3.25 -6.54 -4.20
CA LEU A 269 2.17 -5.57 -4.43
C LEU A 269 2.32 -4.77 -5.73
N ARG A 270 3.37 -5.02 -6.50
CA ARG A 270 3.55 -4.40 -7.82
C ARG A 270 2.36 -4.78 -8.71
N ARG A 271 1.79 -3.77 -9.37
CA ARG A 271 0.65 -3.95 -10.29
C ARG A 271 1.12 -4.63 -11.59
N LEU A 272 0.50 -5.77 -11.89
CA LEU A 272 0.60 -6.47 -13.17
C LEU A 272 -0.55 -6.01 -14.08
N PRO A 273 -0.29 -5.70 -15.37
CA PRO A 273 -1.34 -5.33 -16.33
C PRO A 273 -2.46 -6.39 -16.39
N GLY A 274 -3.72 -5.97 -16.32
CA GLY A 274 -4.89 -6.85 -16.40
C GLY A 274 -5.19 -7.71 -15.17
N VAL A 275 -4.29 -7.80 -14.18
CA VAL A 275 -4.44 -8.68 -13.00
C VAL A 275 -4.61 -7.91 -11.69
N GLY A 276 -3.79 -6.86 -11.46
CA GLY A 276 -3.72 -6.18 -10.17
C GLY A 276 -2.42 -6.49 -9.41
N PRO A 277 -2.38 -6.50 -8.07
CA PRO A 277 -1.16 -6.79 -7.31
C PRO A 277 -0.70 -8.24 -7.54
N ALA A 278 0.62 -8.44 -7.67
CA ALA A 278 1.19 -9.75 -8.02
C ALA A 278 0.81 -10.89 -7.04
N CYS A 279 0.96 -10.70 -5.73
CA CYS A 279 0.60 -11.72 -4.74
C CYS A 279 0.34 -11.13 -3.33
N PRO A 280 -0.85 -10.58 -3.05
CA PRO A 280 -1.21 -10.08 -1.72
C PRO A 280 -1.07 -11.13 -0.61
N LYS A 281 -1.24 -12.41 -0.96
CA LYS A 281 -1.08 -13.58 -0.10
C LYS A 281 0.30 -13.62 0.57
N VAL A 282 1.36 -13.43 -0.20
CA VAL A 282 2.76 -13.42 0.27
C VAL A 282 3.09 -12.09 0.93
N ALA A 283 2.62 -10.97 0.39
CA ALA A 283 2.81 -9.65 0.99
C ALA A 283 2.29 -9.58 2.43
N ASN A 284 1.08 -10.08 2.68
CA ASN A 284 0.48 -10.13 4.02
C ASN A 284 1.25 -11.06 4.98
N ALA A 285 1.79 -12.17 4.48
CA ALA A 285 2.62 -13.06 5.29
C ALA A 285 3.93 -12.39 5.72
N ALA A 286 4.59 -11.67 4.81
CA ALA A 286 5.81 -10.92 5.09
C ALA A 286 5.57 -9.81 6.13
N VAL A 287 4.47 -9.05 6.01
CA VAL A 287 4.04 -8.08 7.03
C VAL A 287 3.81 -8.77 8.38
N GLY A 288 3.15 -9.93 8.37
CA GLY A 288 2.94 -10.72 9.58
C GLY A 288 4.24 -11.16 10.26
N VAL A 289 5.27 -11.51 9.49
CA VAL A 289 6.62 -11.81 10.01
C VAL A 289 7.24 -10.55 10.61
N LEU A 290 7.23 -9.43 9.91
CA LEU A 290 7.75 -8.15 10.43
C LEU A 290 7.06 -7.73 11.74
N GLY A 291 5.75 -7.98 11.88
CA GLY A 291 5.00 -7.69 13.10
C GLY A 291 5.30 -8.59 14.29
N ARG A 292 5.92 -9.76 14.08
CA ARG A 292 6.31 -10.70 15.15
C ARG A 292 7.80 -10.64 15.47
N LEU A 293 8.63 -10.12 14.56
CA LEU A 293 10.05 -9.91 14.83
C LEU A 293 10.23 -8.77 15.83
N ASP A 294 11.04 -9.03 16.85
CA ASP A 294 11.48 -8.01 17.79
C ASP A 294 12.64 -7.19 17.21
N GLY A 295 12.71 -5.92 17.62
CA GLY A 295 13.82 -5.02 17.33
C GLY A 295 13.48 -3.86 16.38
N GLU A 296 14.36 -2.85 16.40
CA GLU A 296 14.24 -1.64 15.60
C GLU A 296 14.17 -1.89 14.07
N PRO A 297 14.91 -2.85 13.48
CA PRO A 297 14.85 -3.07 12.04
C PRO A 297 13.46 -3.46 11.52
N ALA A 298 12.74 -4.31 12.25
CA ALA A 298 11.41 -4.76 11.86
C ALA A 298 10.38 -3.62 11.97
N LEU A 299 10.49 -2.85 13.05
CA LEU A 299 9.67 -1.65 13.26
C LEU A 299 9.89 -0.60 12.17
N ALA A 300 11.16 -0.36 11.81
CA ALA A 300 11.52 0.56 10.73
C ALA A 300 10.96 0.11 9.37
N GLN A 301 10.92 -1.20 9.11
CA GLN A 301 10.28 -1.73 7.91
C GLN A 301 8.76 -1.53 7.92
N LEU A 302 8.08 -1.79 9.04
CA LEU A 302 6.64 -1.56 9.15
C LEU A 302 6.28 -0.08 8.97
N ALA A 303 7.04 0.83 9.59
CA ALA A 303 6.84 2.28 9.42
C ALA A 303 7.13 2.76 7.99
N ARG A 304 8.18 2.22 7.34
CA ARG A 304 8.45 2.49 5.92
C ARG A 304 7.30 2.01 5.04
N LEU A 305 6.80 0.80 5.28
CA LEU A 305 5.72 0.20 4.50
C LEU A 305 4.38 0.93 4.73
N SER A 306 4.11 1.42 5.93
CA SER A 306 2.90 2.21 6.21
C SER A 306 2.86 3.52 5.41
N ALA A 307 4.01 4.07 5.01
CA ALA A 307 4.02 5.24 4.14
C ALA A 307 3.86 4.91 2.64
N ARG A 308 4.27 3.71 2.20
CA ARG A 308 4.39 3.37 0.76
C ARG A 308 3.29 2.45 0.25
N VAL A 309 2.69 1.63 1.12
CA VAL A 309 1.68 0.65 0.73
C VAL A 309 0.29 1.28 0.75
N THR A 310 -0.35 1.29 -0.43
CA THR A 310 -1.72 1.77 -0.64
C THR A 310 -2.75 0.66 -0.81
N TYR A 311 -2.31 -0.58 -1.09
CA TYR A 311 -3.22 -1.71 -1.26
C TYR A 311 -3.94 -2.03 0.06
N LYS A 312 -5.27 -1.82 0.09
CA LYS A 312 -6.10 -1.82 1.30
C LYS A 312 -5.92 -3.06 2.19
N GLY A 313 -5.84 -4.25 1.60
CA GLY A 313 -5.71 -5.51 2.34
C GLY A 313 -4.40 -5.58 3.14
N THR A 314 -3.28 -5.27 2.48
CA THR A 314 -1.95 -5.29 3.13
C THR A 314 -1.74 -4.09 4.03
N ARG A 315 -2.30 -2.92 3.67
CA ARG A 315 -2.29 -1.74 4.53
C ARG A 315 -2.90 -2.03 5.89
N LYS A 316 -4.06 -2.69 5.93
CA LYS A 316 -4.72 -3.10 7.17
C LYS A 316 -3.84 -4.02 8.03
N GLU A 317 -3.10 -4.95 7.43
CA GLU A 317 -2.19 -5.83 8.18
C GLU A 317 -0.96 -5.07 8.72
N ILE A 318 -0.45 -4.07 7.98
CA ILE A 318 0.64 -3.20 8.45
C ILE A 318 0.15 -2.37 9.65
N ASP A 319 -1.03 -1.75 9.51
CA ASP A 319 -1.64 -0.94 10.57
C ASP A 319 -1.82 -1.79 11.83
N LYS A 320 -2.37 -3.01 11.71
CA LYS A 320 -2.53 -3.95 12.82
C LYS A 320 -1.20 -4.33 13.48
N ALA A 321 -0.13 -4.53 12.70
CA ALA A 321 1.19 -4.84 13.23
C ALA A 321 1.79 -3.66 14.01
N LEU A 322 1.65 -2.44 13.50
CA LEU A 322 2.09 -1.22 14.17
C LEU A 322 1.28 -0.97 15.45
N ASP A 323 -0.04 -1.12 15.41
CA ASP A 323 -0.92 -0.94 16.58
C ASP A 323 -0.61 -1.96 17.68
N ALA A 324 -0.36 -3.22 17.32
CA ALA A 324 0.05 -4.25 18.27
C ALA A 324 1.41 -3.91 18.92
N ARG A 325 2.35 -3.36 18.15
CA ARG A 325 3.65 -2.93 18.69
C ARG A 325 3.52 -1.68 19.57
N ALA A 326 2.63 -0.75 19.22
CA ALA A 326 2.34 0.46 19.99
C ALA A 326 1.80 0.08 21.37
N ALA A 327 0.80 -0.82 21.39
CA ALA A 327 0.24 -1.35 22.62
C ALA A 327 1.28 -2.09 23.48
N ALA A 328 2.16 -2.90 22.88
CA ALA A 328 3.20 -3.63 23.60
C ALA A 328 4.25 -2.70 24.24
N LEU A 329 4.54 -1.56 23.60
CA LEU A 329 5.51 -0.57 24.07
C LEU A 329 4.89 0.54 24.94
N GLY A 330 3.55 0.60 25.07
CA GLY A 330 2.86 1.64 25.82
C GLY A 330 2.95 3.03 25.20
N ILE A 331 3.23 3.14 23.90
CA ILE A 331 3.39 4.39 23.17
C ILE A 331 2.34 4.51 22.07
N SER A 332 2.15 5.72 21.53
CA SER A 332 1.23 5.93 20.41
C SER A 332 1.79 5.36 19.10
N ARG A 333 0.91 5.05 18.14
CA ARG A 333 1.31 4.67 16.79
C ARG A 333 2.19 5.73 16.13
N ASP A 334 1.84 7.00 16.27
CA ASP A 334 2.61 8.10 15.71
C ASP A 334 4.01 8.19 16.33
N GLU A 335 4.15 7.84 17.62
CA GLU A 335 5.46 7.75 18.28
C GLU A 335 6.29 6.54 17.79
N ILE A 336 5.66 5.41 17.48
CA ILE A 336 6.36 4.32 16.79
C ILE A 336 6.89 4.78 15.44
N GLU A 337 6.03 5.40 14.61
CA GLU A 337 6.44 5.87 13.29
C GLU A 337 7.58 6.90 13.42
N GLU A 338 7.58 7.72 14.48
CA GLU A 338 8.64 8.68 14.84
C GLU A 338 9.98 8.00 15.17
N LEU A 339 9.97 6.99 16.04
CA LEU A 339 11.17 6.29 16.52
C LEU A 339 11.76 5.33 15.48
N ALA A 340 10.94 4.83 14.56
CA ALA A 340 11.31 3.79 13.62
C ALA A 340 12.02 4.31 12.35
N VAL A 341 12.48 5.57 12.33
CA VAL A 341 13.13 6.13 11.14
C VAL A 341 14.58 5.64 11.06
N PRO A 342 14.98 4.92 10.00
CA PRO A 342 16.36 4.50 9.84
C PRO A 342 17.26 5.69 9.48
N ASP A 343 18.51 5.64 9.94
CA ASP A 343 19.55 6.60 9.59
C ASP A 343 20.12 6.39 8.18
N TYR A 344 19.87 5.22 7.56
CA TYR A 344 20.42 4.79 6.28
C TYR A 344 21.96 4.82 6.21
N GLY A 345 22.64 4.72 7.35
CA GLY A 345 24.09 4.85 7.45
C GLY A 345 24.62 6.25 7.09
N LEU A 346 23.77 7.28 7.08
CA LEU A 346 24.18 8.67 6.85
C LEU A 346 25.24 9.08 7.91
N THR A 347 26.35 9.65 7.45
CA THR A 347 27.51 10.01 8.29
C THR A 347 27.32 11.34 9.01
N GLY A 348 26.26 12.08 8.68
CA GLY A 348 25.83 13.30 9.32
C GLY A 348 24.43 13.68 8.86
N VAL A 349 23.91 14.82 9.33
CA VAL A 349 22.57 15.28 8.93
C VAL A 349 22.53 15.59 7.44
N GLY A 350 21.77 14.77 6.71
CA GLY A 350 21.56 14.88 5.28
C GLY A 350 22.77 14.54 4.41
N ARG A 351 23.79 13.85 4.94
CA ARG A 351 25.03 13.55 4.20
C ARG A 351 25.51 12.12 4.41
N HIS A 352 26.01 11.52 3.34
CA HIS A 352 26.70 10.24 3.38
C HIS A 352 27.84 10.24 2.35
N GLU A 353 29.00 9.72 2.75
CA GLU A 353 30.17 9.62 1.88
C GLU A 353 30.62 8.17 1.77
N VAL A 354 30.89 7.72 0.55
CA VAL A 354 31.37 6.37 0.25
C VAL A 354 32.55 6.45 -0.69
N LEU A 355 33.58 5.63 -0.46
CA LEU A 355 34.67 5.43 -1.40
C LEU A 355 34.38 4.18 -2.25
N LEU A 356 34.32 4.34 -3.57
CA LEU A 356 34.21 3.26 -4.54
C LEU A 356 35.36 3.36 -5.54
N GLY A 357 36.25 2.36 -5.59
CA GLY A 357 37.36 2.30 -6.55
C GLY A 357 38.24 3.55 -6.56
N GLY A 358 38.61 4.07 -5.39
CA GLY A 358 39.40 5.30 -5.24
C GLY A 358 38.66 6.62 -5.51
N CYS A 359 37.41 6.56 -5.98
CA CYS A 359 36.55 7.73 -6.18
C CYS A 359 35.60 7.93 -4.99
N ARG A 360 35.36 9.19 -4.59
CA ARG A 360 34.41 9.52 -3.52
C ARG A 360 33.03 9.82 -4.10
N ALA A 361 32.02 9.08 -3.67
CA ALA A 361 30.62 9.40 -3.90
C ALA A 361 30.07 10.14 -2.67
N GLU A 362 29.53 11.32 -2.87
CA GLU A 362 28.87 12.12 -1.85
C GLU A 362 27.37 12.16 -2.14
N LEU A 363 26.59 11.63 -1.20
CA LEU A 363 25.16 11.70 -1.16
C LEU A 363 24.77 12.86 -0.25
N SER A 364 24.02 13.82 -0.78
CA SER A 364 23.51 14.96 -0.01
C SER A 364 22.00 15.14 -0.19
N ILE A 365 21.33 15.50 0.88
CA ILE A 365 19.89 15.82 0.89
C ILE A 365 19.77 17.33 0.69
N ALA A 366 19.69 17.75 -0.57
CA ALA A 366 19.58 19.16 -0.93
C ALA A 366 18.12 19.67 -0.93
N SER A 367 17.15 18.76 -1.06
CA SER A 367 15.72 19.04 -1.12
C SER A 367 14.94 17.89 -0.48
N THR A 368 13.70 17.66 -0.88
CA THR A 368 12.99 16.39 -0.62
C THR A 368 13.51 15.21 -1.45
N SER A 369 14.65 15.39 -2.13
CA SER A 369 15.35 14.37 -2.91
C SER A 369 16.83 14.30 -2.57
N VAL A 370 17.43 13.20 -2.98
CA VAL A 370 18.86 12.94 -2.82
C VAL A 370 19.63 13.35 -4.07
N ALA A 371 20.66 14.16 -3.89
CA ALA A 371 21.67 14.44 -4.91
C ALA A 371 22.88 13.51 -4.72
N LEU A 372 23.40 12.99 -5.83
CA LEU A 372 24.62 12.18 -5.83
C LEU A 372 25.70 12.89 -6.63
N VAL A 373 26.74 13.33 -5.93
CA VAL A 373 27.90 14.02 -6.48
C VAL A 373 29.09 13.08 -6.42
N TRP A 374 29.90 13.06 -7.47
CA TRP A 374 31.08 12.20 -7.54
C TRP A 374 32.34 13.04 -7.56
N HIS A 375 33.38 12.57 -6.90
CA HIS A 375 34.73 13.09 -6.99
C HIS A 375 35.62 11.99 -7.53
N THR A 376 36.36 12.31 -8.59
CA THR A 376 37.41 11.43 -9.13
C THR A 376 38.53 11.24 -8.10
N GLU A 377 39.40 10.26 -8.31
CA GLU A 377 40.59 10.03 -7.48
C GLU A 377 41.49 11.28 -7.36
N ALA A 378 41.54 12.11 -8.42
CA ALA A 378 42.22 13.41 -8.42
C ALA A 378 41.42 14.53 -7.72
N GLY A 379 40.31 14.23 -7.06
CA GLY A 379 39.46 15.18 -6.32
C GLY A 379 38.46 15.98 -7.17
N ARG A 380 38.53 15.92 -8.51
CA ARG A 380 37.63 16.68 -9.40
C ARG A 380 36.18 16.22 -9.29
N GLN A 381 35.26 17.16 -9.09
CA GLN A 381 33.82 16.92 -9.03
C GLN A 381 33.22 16.63 -10.42
N VAL A 382 32.39 15.59 -10.52
CA VAL A 382 31.67 15.15 -11.72
C VAL A 382 30.23 14.73 -11.38
N LYS A 383 29.30 14.94 -12.33
CA LYS A 383 27.86 14.65 -12.14
C LYS A 383 27.46 13.20 -12.38
N SER A 384 28.38 12.36 -12.84
CA SER A 384 28.11 10.97 -13.19
C SER A 384 29.21 10.07 -12.68
N PRO A 385 28.89 8.79 -12.35
CA PRO A 385 29.89 7.86 -11.86
C PRO A 385 31.06 7.73 -12.85
N PRO A 386 32.33 7.85 -12.39
CA PRO A 386 33.50 7.63 -13.22
C PRO A 386 33.47 6.29 -13.96
N ALA A 387 34.14 6.23 -15.13
CA ALA A 387 34.08 5.06 -15.99
C ALA A 387 34.65 3.78 -15.33
N ALA A 388 35.70 3.93 -14.51
CA ALA A 388 36.28 2.83 -13.73
C ALA A 388 35.26 2.25 -12.73
N VAL A 389 34.60 3.10 -11.94
CA VAL A 389 33.54 2.68 -11.00
C VAL A 389 32.40 1.93 -11.71
N ARG A 390 31.97 2.41 -12.89
CA ARG A 390 30.90 1.74 -13.67
C ARG A 390 31.29 0.35 -14.17
N ARG A 391 32.56 0.12 -14.45
CA ARG A 391 33.07 -1.13 -15.02
C ARG A 391 33.39 -2.14 -13.92
N ASP A 392 34.08 -1.68 -12.87
CA ASP A 392 34.75 -2.55 -11.91
C ASP A 392 33.96 -2.68 -10.58
N HIS A 393 33.00 -1.78 -10.33
CA HIS A 393 32.18 -1.74 -9.10
C HIS A 393 30.67 -1.58 -9.42
N ALA A 394 30.20 -2.30 -10.44
CA ALA A 394 28.84 -2.15 -10.94
C ALA A 394 27.77 -2.55 -9.90
N ALA A 395 28.06 -3.54 -9.05
CA ALA A 395 27.16 -4.01 -8.01
C ALA A 395 27.01 -2.97 -6.89
N GLU A 396 28.13 -2.49 -6.36
CA GLU A 396 28.15 -1.47 -5.31
C GLU A 396 27.54 -0.14 -5.78
N LEU A 397 27.74 0.20 -7.07
CA LEU A 397 27.07 1.34 -7.69
C LEU A 397 25.55 1.15 -7.77
N ALA A 398 25.08 -0.07 -8.04
CA ALA A 398 23.64 -0.37 -8.05
C ALA A 398 23.05 -0.26 -6.63
N ASP A 399 23.76 -0.75 -5.61
CA ASP A 399 23.36 -0.65 -4.22
C ASP A 399 23.29 0.81 -3.74
N LEU A 400 24.30 1.64 -4.07
CA LEU A 400 24.31 3.07 -3.74
C LEU A 400 23.14 3.82 -4.40
N LYS A 401 22.81 3.50 -5.65
CA LYS A 401 21.62 4.04 -6.33
C LYS A 401 20.33 3.57 -5.68
N GLY A 402 20.29 2.31 -5.24
CA GLY A 402 19.20 1.74 -4.46
C GLY A 402 18.97 2.53 -3.16
N LEU A 403 20.04 2.75 -2.39
CA LEU A 403 20.03 3.52 -1.16
C LEU A 403 19.50 4.95 -1.37
N ALA A 404 20.00 5.65 -2.39
CA ALA A 404 19.52 7.00 -2.72
C ALA A 404 18.02 7.05 -3.03
N LYS A 405 17.50 6.01 -3.70
CA LYS A 405 16.06 5.86 -3.99
C LYS A 405 15.25 5.58 -2.72
N GLU A 406 15.75 4.71 -1.84
CA GLU A 406 15.10 4.42 -0.56
C GLU A 406 15.03 5.65 0.35
N ILE A 407 16.14 6.39 0.48
CA ILE A 407 16.21 7.65 1.22
C ILE A 407 15.20 8.65 0.64
N THR A 408 15.14 8.83 -0.68
CA THR A 408 14.18 9.74 -1.34
C THR A 408 12.73 9.36 -1.03
N GLY A 409 12.40 8.06 -1.08
CA GLY A 409 11.08 7.56 -0.71
C GLY A 409 10.74 7.84 0.76
N MET A 410 11.71 7.66 1.66
CA MET A 410 11.53 7.97 3.08
C MET A 410 11.40 9.48 3.33
N LEU A 411 12.17 10.34 2.67
CA LEU A 411 12.03 11.79 2.79
C LEU A 411 10.60 12.24 2.44
N THR A 412 10.03 11.70 1.37
CA THR A 412 8.64 11.99 0.97
C THR A 412 7.65 11.60 2.08
N ALA A 413 7.84 10.42 2.70
CA ALA A 413 7.03 9.99 3.83
C ALA A 413 7.19 10.90 5.06
N GLN A 414 8.41 11.33 5.35
CA GLN A 414 8.74 12.19 6.47
C GLN A 414 8.18 13.60 6.31
N VAL A 415 8.17 14.15 5.09
CA VAL A 415 7.48 15.41 4.75
C VAL A 415 5.99 15.31 5.09
N ALA A 416 5.32 14.26 4.64
CA ALA A 416 3.90 14.05 4.95
C ALA A 416 3.65 13.87 6.45
N ARG A 417 4.56 13.21 7.18
CA ARG A 417 4.48 13.07 8.65
C ARG A 417 4.67 14.41 9.38
N LEU A 418 5.65 15.21 8.97
CA LEU A 418 5.93 16.52 9.55
C LEU A 418 4.76 17.49 9.32
N ASP A 419 4.13 17.48 8.14
CA ASP A 419 2.93 18.29 7.86
C ASP A 419 1.73 17.87 8.74
N ARG A 420 1.60 16.58 9.10
CA ARG A 420 0.56 16.10 10.03
C ARG A 420 0.73 16.62 11.47
N LEU A 421 1.92 17.13 11.85
CA LEU A 421 2.16 17.63 13.21
C LEU A 421 1.28 18.82 13.59
N PHE A 422 0.84 19.62 12.61
CA PHE A 422 -0.04 20.76 12.86
C PHE A 422 -1.34 20.33 13.53
N LEU A 423 -2.06 19.37 12.95
CA LEU A 423 -3.31 18.87 13.52
C LEU A 423 -3.10 17.95 14.72
N ALA A 424 -1.96 17.27 14.82
CA ALA A 424 -1.65 16.40 15.96
C ALA A 424 -1.29 17.17 17.24
N GLN A 425 -0.88 18.46 17.13
CA GLN A 425 -0.50 19.32 18.26
C GLN A 425 0.51 18.67 19.20
N ARG A 426 1.48 17.91 18.64
CA ARG A 426 2.50 17.24 19.44
C ARG A 426 3.50 18.23 20.02
N SER A 427 3.96 17.93 21.22
CA SER A 427 5.10 18.58 21.84
C SER A 427 6.11 17.56 22.37
N TRP A 428 7.33 18.02 22.57
CA TRP A 428 8.45 17.26 23.11
C TRP A 428 9.23 18.13 24.07
N THR A 429 10.07 17.53 24.91
CA THR A 429 11.16 18.28 25.54
C THR A 429 12.24 18.59 24.50
N LEU A 430 13.01 19.66 24.72
CA LEU A 430 14.08 20.07 23.81
C LEU A 430 15.08 18.94 23.58
N ALA A 431 15.48 18.22 24.62
CA ALA A 431 16.39 17.07 24.49
C ALA A 431 15.85 15.98 23.56
N VAL A 432 14.58 15.59 23.73
CA VAL A 432 13.94 14.55 22.91
C VAL A 432 13.78 15.03 21.47
N TRP A 433 13.32 16.27 21.27
CA TRP A 433 13.18 16.84 19.93
C TRP A 433 14.53 16.94 19.20
N ARG A 434 15.60 17.35 19.91
CA ARG A 434 16.94 17.39 19.34
C ARG A 434 17.38 16.02 18.82
N GLN A 435 17.23 14.99 19.65
CA GLN A 435 17.61 13.62 19.29
C GLN A 435 16.79 13.08 18.11
N ARG A 436 15.45 13.24 18.14
CA ARG A 436 14.53 12.61 17.18
C ARG A 436 14.38 13.38 15.86
N TYR A 437 14.61 14.70 15.89
CA TYR A 437 14.42 15.58 14.74
C TYR A 437 15.70 16.30 14.35
N LEU A 438 16.21 17.19 15.20
CA LEU A 438 17.25 18.13 14.80
C LEU A 438 18.57 17.45 14.40
N ASP A 439 18.98 16.46 15.19
CA ASP A 439 20.28 15.78 15.08
C ASP A 439 20.15 14.39 14.43
N HIS A 440 18.91 13.94 14.16
CA HIS A 440 18.67 12.71 13.42
C HIS A 440 19.24 12.82 12.00
N PRO A 441 20.06 11.86 11.51
CA PRO A 441 20.75 11.98 10.22
C PRO A 441 19.83 12.24 9.02
N LEU A 442 18.70 11.50 8.94
CA LEU A 442 17.69 11.71 7.90
C LEU A 442 16.72 12.86 8.20
N VAL A 443 15.99 12.79 9.32
CA VAL A 443 14.91 13.74 9.65
C VAL A 443 15.44 15.16 9.86
N GLY A 444 16.67 15.31 10.37
CA GLY A 444 17.32 16.61 10.57
C GLY A 444 17.49 17.40 9.28
N ALA A 445 17.62 16.73 8.13
CA ALA A 445 17.70 17.39 6.82
C ALA A 445 16.38 18.10 6.43
N LEU A 446 15.26 17.69 7.05
CA LEU A 446 13.95 18.34 6.91
C LEU A 446 13.69 19.30 8.09
N ALA A 447 13.90 18.83 9.33
CA ALA A 447 13.57 19.57 10.54
C ALA A 447 14.34 20.89 10.69
N ARG A 448 15.61 20.94 10.23
CA ARG A 448 16.44 22.16 10.22
C ARG A 448 15.96 23.23 9.25
N ARG A 449 15.05 22.89 8.33
CA ARG A 449 14.45 23.81 7.35
C ARG A 449 13.03 24.26 7.75
N LEU A 450 12.59 23.90 8.96
CA LEU A 450 11.30 24.26 9.52
C LEU A 450 11.47 25.27 10.67
N LEU A 451 10.38 25.98 10.93
CA LEU A 451 10.23 26.87 12.08
C LEU A 451 9.60 26.10 13.25
N TRP A 452 10.09 26.37 14.44
CA TRP A 452 9.70 25.71 15.69
C TRP A 452 9.38 26.75 16.75
N GLN A 453 8.83 26.30 17.87
CA GLN A 453 8.62 27.09 19.07
C GLN A 453 9.31 26.38 20.22
N VAL A 454 10.15 27.07 20.95
CA VAL A 454 10.79 26.57 22.18
C VAL A 454 10.29 27.43 23.34
N ASP A 455 9.55 26.85 24.27
CA ASP A 455 8.82 27.55 25.34
C ASP A 455 8.01 28.74 24.82
N GLY A 456 7.33 28.53 23.68
CA GLY A 456 6.51 29.54 23.02
C GLY A 456 7.28 30.57 22.19
N VAL A 457 8.61 30.58 22.23
CA VAL A 457 9.48 31.47 21.42
C VAL A 457 9.65 30.89 20.02
N PRO A 458 9.14 31.55 18.95
CA PRO A 458 9.37 31.13 17.58
C PRO A 458 10.86 31.16 17.22
N CYS A 459 11.36 30.13 16.55
CA CYS A 459 12.74 30.02 16.12
C CYS A 459 12.93 29.20 14.85
N GLY A 460 14.03 29.45 14.14
CA GLY A 460 14.52 28.64 13.02
C GLY A 460 15.97 28.19 13.27
N TRP A 461 16.43 27.18 12.55
CA TRP A 461 17.83 26.71 12.65
C TRP A 461 18.71 27.39 11.59
N ALA A 462 19.68 28.19 12.02
CA ALA A 462 20.67 28.82 11.15
C ALA A 462 21.99 29.05 11.91
N ASP A 463 23.11 29.04 11.18
CA ASP A 463 24.46 29.19 11.75
C ASP A 463 24.72 28.26 12.94
N SER A 464 24.30 27.00 12.81
CA SER A 464 24.46 25.94 13.81
C SER A 464 23.79 26.20 15.16
N ALA A 465 22.77 27.07 15.22
CA ALA A 465 21.99 27.35 16.41
C ALA A 465 20.50 27.58 16.09
N LEU A 466 19.64 27.47 17.12
CA LEU A 466 18.27 27.98 17.05
C LEU A 466 18.31 29.51 17.21
N ARG A 467 17.60 30.21 16.33
CA ARG A 467 17.59 31.68 16.27
C ARG A 467 16.18 32.23 16.15
N THR A 468 15.93 33.36 16.80
CA THR A 468 14.71 34.16 16.60
C THR A 468 14.72 34.85 15.23
N VAL A 469 13.62 35.53 14.87
CA VAL A 469 13.48 36.29 13.62
C VAL A 469 14.55 37.41 13.46
N ASP A 470 15.08 37.89 14.58
CA ASP A 470 16.14 38.91 14.65
C ASP A 470 17.53 38.28 14.79
N ASP A 471 17.68 36.99 14.47
CA ASP A 471 18.93 36.23 14.50
C ASP A 471 19.58 36.09 15.89
N THR A 472 18.81 36.33 16.96
CA THR A 472 19.27 36.13 18.34
C THR A 472 19.24 34.65 18.71
N PRO A 473 20.33 34.06 19.24
CA PRO A 473 20.35 32.68 19.69
C PRO A 473 19.29 32.39 20.76
N VAL A 474 18.55 31.30 20.61
CA VAL A 474 17.60 30.81 21.62
C VAL A 474 18.34 29.89 22.59
N SER A 475 18.30 30.22 23.88
CA SER A 475 18.84 29.41 24.97
C SER A 475 17.70 28.95 25.86
N ALA A 476 17.52 27.63 26.01
CA ALA A 476 16.48 27.02 26.82
C ALA A 476 17.01 25.72 27.46
N GLY A 477 16.38 25.29 28.56
CA GLY A 477 16.72 24.03 29.23
C GLY A 477 16.36 22.80 28.40
N ASP A 478 16.94 21.65 28.70
CA ASP A 478 16.67 20.38 28.02
C ASP A 478 15.21 19.91 28.15
N ASP A 479 14.51 20.39 29.18
CA ASP A 479 13.10 20.16 29.49
C ASP A 479 12.14 21.15 28.81
N ALA A 480 12.65 22.19 28.15
CA ALA A 480 11.84 23.19 27.44
C ALA A 480 10.91 22.54 26.41
N GLU A 481 9.69 23.04 26.31
CA GLU A 481 8.70 22.49 25.41
C GLU A 481 8.97 22.93 23.96
N VAL A 482 9.03 21.96 23.04
CA VAL A 482 9.17 22.21 21.60
C VAL A 482 7.90 21.84 20.85
N ARG A 483 7.41 22.75 20.00
CA ARG A 483 6.28 22.55 19.09
C ARG A 483 6.60 23.06 17.70
N ILE A 484 5.91 22.56 16.67
CA ILE A 484 6.02 23.11 15.32
C ILE A 484 5.35 24.49 15.26
N TRP A 485 6.00 25.49 14.65
CA TRP A 485 5.41 26.82 14.49
C TRP A 485 4.35 26.82 13.37
N HIS A 486 3.24 27.53 13.58
CA HIS A 486 2.16 27.66 12.60
C HIS A 486 1.72 29.14 12.48
N PRO A 487 1.39 29.65 11.28
CA PRO A 487 1.02 31.05 11.09
C PRO A 487 -0.36 31.42 11.67
N ILE A 488 -1.24 30.44 11.89
CA ILE A 488 -2.56 30.72 12.48
C ILE A 488 -2.43 31.32 13.88
N GLY A 489 -3.22 32.37 14.14
CA GLY A 489 -3.17 33.10 15.41
C GLY A 489 -1.90 33.94 15.60
N ARG A 490 -1.04 34.05 14.59
CA ARG A 490 0.15 34.91 14.62
C ARG A 490 -0.13 36.27 13.97
N PRO A 491 0.43 37.36 14.50
CA PRO A 491 0.34 38.67 13.85
C PRO A 491 0.97 38.62 12.45
N VAL A 492 0.36 39.32 11.49
CA VAL A 492 0.87 39.41 10.11
C VAL A 492 2.34 39.86 10.07
N PRO A 493 2.80 40.86 10.86
CA PRO A 493 4.22 41.25 10.87
C PRO A 493 5.17 40.13 11.28
N GLU A 494 4.77 39.26 12.23
CA GLU A 494 5.58 38.10 12.64
C GLU A 494 5.72 37.10 11.48
N VAL A 495 4.61 36.79 10.81
CA VAL A 495 4.59 35.86 9.67
C VAL A 495 5.46 36.41 8.53
N VAL A 496 5.34 37.70 8.21
CA VAL A 496 6.17 38.36 7.19
C VAL A 496 7.65 38.33 7.59
N GLY A 497 7.98 38.65 8.85
CA GLY A 497 9.34 38.59 9.36
C GLY A 497 9.97 37.20 9.21
N TRP A 498 9.21 36.13 9.49
CA TRP A 498 9.68 34.76 9.26
C TRP A 498 9.89 34.41 7.79
N ARG A 499 8.99 34.87 6.89
CA ARG A 499 9.18 34.70 5.44
C ARG A 499 10.47 35.37 4.98
N GLU A 500 10.72 36.59 5.44
CA GLU A 500 11.96 37.33 5.14
C GLU A 500 13.19 36.64 5.73
N TRP A 501 13.11 36.15 6.98
CA TRP A 501 14.19 35.42 7.62
C TRP A 501 14.60 34.17 6.81
N LEU A 502 13.63 33.37 6.35
CA LEU A 502 13.88 32.21 5.50
C LEU A 502 14.57 32.59 4.19
N GLU A 503 14.17 33.70 3.57
CA GLU A 503 14.79 34.22 2.35
C GLU A 503 16.23 34.71 2.59
N ARG A 504 16.48 35.44 3.69
CA ARG A 504 17.82 35.92 4.07
C ARG A 504 18.79 34.75 4.25
N HIS A 505 18.33 33.70 4.93
CA HIS A 505 19.12 32.49 5.22
C HIS A 505 19.15 31.46 4.09
N ARG A 506 18.48 31.72 2.96
CA ARG A 506 18.36 30.79 1.83
C ARG A 506 17.80 29.41 2.25
N ILE A 507 16.89 29.39 3.22
CA ILE A 507 16.26 28.17 3.70
C ILE A 507 15.03 27.85 2.85
N VAL A 508 15.02 26.66 2.24
CA VAL A 508 13.89 26.15 1.46
C VAL A 508 13.08 25.19 2.33
N GLN A 509 11.87 25.56 2.71
CA GLN A 509 11.02 24.71 3.53
C GLN A 509 10.53 23.49 2.73
N PRO A 510 10.50 22.29 3.33
CA PRO A 510 10.06 21.07 2.64
C PRO A 510 8.56 21.07 2.27
N PHE A 511 7.78 21.97 2.86
CA PHE A 511 6.39 22.27 2.54
C PHE A 511 6.06 23.69 2.99
N LYS A 512 4.91 24.24 2.54
CA LYS A 512 4.45 25.57 2.98
C LYS A 512 4.16 25.59 4.48
N GLN A 513 5.02 26.26 5.25
CA GLN A 513 4.82 26.55 6.67
C GLN A 513 4.68 28.06 6.93
N ALA A 514 5.71 28.88 6.65
CA ALA A 514 5.61 30.34 6.75
C ALA A 514 4.72 30.96 5.65
N HIS A 515 4.68 30.28 4.50
CA HIS A 515 3.81 30.57 3.37
C HIS A 515 2.53 29.73 3.39
N ARG A 516 2.16 29.16 4.52
CA ARG A 516 0.95 28.35 4.62
C ARG A 516 -0.29 29.25 4.56
N GLU A 517 -1.26 28.84 3.76
CA GLU A 517 -2.55 29.48 3.62
C GLU A 517 -3.32 29.39 4.95
N VAL A 518 -3.89 30.51 5.41
CA VAL A 518 -4.73 30.58 6.61
C VAL A 518 -6.16 30.91 6.21
N TYR A 519 -7.11 30.02 6.53
CA TYR A 519 -8.53 30.23 6.27
C TYR A 519 -9.22 30.61 7.58
N LEU A 520 -9.71 31.83 7.64
CA LEU A 520 -10.62 32.29 8.69
C LEU A 520 -12.06 32.19 8.19
N LEU A 521 -13.02 32.18 9.13
CA LEU A 521 -14.44 32.27 8.77
C LEU A 521 -14.72 33.59 8.06
N THR A 522 -15.47 33.48 6.97
CA THR A 522 -16.02 34.61 6.23
C THR A 522 -17.39 34.98 6.76
N PRO A 523 -17.87 36.23 6.55
CA PRO A 523 -19.23 36.62 6.93
C PRO A 523 -20.34 35.73 6.33
N ALA A 524 -20.11 35.18 5.14
CA ALA A 524 -21.02 34.23 4.50
C ALA A 524 -21.11 32.90 5.27
N GLU A 525 -19.99 32.40 5.78
CA GLU A 525 -19.95 31.17 6.60
C GLU A 525 -20.49 31.40 8.01
N GLU A 526 -20.28 32.58 8.59
CA GLU A 526 -20.93 32.99 9.85
C GLU A 526 -22.46 33.02 9.69
N THR A 527 -22.95 33.49 8.55
CA THR A 527 -24.39 33.51 8.23
C THR A 527 -24.95 32.11 7.95
N ALA A 528 -24.23 31.28 7.18
CA ALA A 528 -24.63 29.91 6.87
C ALA A 528 -24.61 28.98 8.10
N GLY A 529 -23.77 29.30 9.08
CA GLY A 529 -23.71 28.66 10.39
C GLY A 529 -23.02 27.29 10.38
N THR A 530 -23.48 26.34 9.55
CA THR A 530 -23.11 24.91 9.67
C THR A 530 -22.36 24.32 8.47
N TYR A 531 -22.17 25.10 7.41
CA TYR A 531 -21.49 24.65 6.20
C TYR A 531 -20.73 25.78 5.51
N SER A 532 -19.69 25.43 4.75
CA SER A 532 -18.98 26.34 3.86
C SER A 532 -19.26 25.98 2.39
N ASN A 533 -19.65 26.97 1.60
CA ASN A 533 -19.79 26.90 0.14
C ASN A 533 -18.55 27.40 -0.61
N ARG A 534 -17.45 27.73 0.09
CA ARG A 534 -16.27 28.38 -0.51
C ARG A 534 -15.67 27.59 -1.68
N PHE A 535 -15.86 26.27 -1.67
CA PHE A 535 -15.37 25.34 -2.68
C PHE A 535 -16.48 24.46 -3.28
N ALA A 536 -17.72 24.97 -3.30
CA ALA A 536 -18.85 24.34 -3.98
C ALA A 536 -18.87 24.70 -5.48
N GLY A 537 -19.43 23.82 -6.30
CA GLY A 537 -19.65 24.05 -7.73
C GLY A 537 -18.40 23.88 -8.63
N HIS A 538 -17.34 23.24 -8.16
CA HIS A 538 -16.18 22.93 -8.99
C HIS A 538 -16.29 21.57 -9.68
N ILE A 539 -15.76 21.47 -10.90
CA ILE A 539 -15.75 20.23 -11.68
C ILE A 539 -14.37 19.57 -11.56
N LEU A 540 -14.29 18.45 -10.85
CA LEU A 540 -13.04 17.75 -10.57
C LEU A 540 -12.88 16.49 -11.43
N ARG A 541 -11.65 16.16 -11.81
CA ARG A 541 -11.29 14.84 -12.33
C ARG A 541 -11.32 13.81 -11.21
N GLN A 542 -12.26 12.86 -11.25
CA GLN A 542 -12.56 11.96 -10.13
C GLN A 542 -11.32 11.19 -9.64
N HIS A 543 -10.59 10.53 -10.53
CA HIS A 543 -9.46 9.68 -10.16
C HIS A 543 -8.30 10.48 -9.55
N GLN A 544 -8.09 11.70 -10.05
CA GLN A 544 -7.07 12.62 -9.52
C GLN A 544 -7.46 13.10 -8.12
N PHE A 545 -8.73 13.50 -7.94
CA PHE A 545 -9.30 13.85 -6.63
C PHE A 545 -9.16 12.70 -5.63
N HIS A 546 -9.59 11.49 -6.01
CA HIS A 546 -9.51 10.29 -5.16
C HIS A 546 -8.08 10.00 -4.68
N ALA A 547 -7.10 10.09 -5.58
CA ALA A 547 -5.69 9.90 -5.23
C ALA A 547 -5.17 10.99 -4.28
N LEU A 548 -5.52 12.26 -4.52
CA LEU A 548 -5.13 13.38 -3.66
C LEU A 548 -5.76 13.29 -2.27
N ALA A 549 -7.05 12.97 -2.19
CA ALA A 549 -7.79 12.77 -0.94
C ALA A 549 -7.10 11.70 -0.08
N ALA A 550 -6.78 10.54 -0.67
CA ALA A 550 -6.08 9.47 0.02
C ALA A 550 -4.70 9.90 0.58
N VAL A 551 -3.92 10.66 -0.19
CA VAL A 551 -2.60 11.18 0.24
C VAL A 551 -2.73 12.18 1.41
N ARG A 552 -3.85 12.92 1.49
CA ARG A 552 -4.15 13.84 2.60
C ARG A 552 -4.87 13.19 3.78
N GLY A 553 -5.05 11.87 3.76
CA GLY A 553 -5.69 11.12 4.83
C GLY A 553 -7.21 11.21 4.84
N TRP A 554 -7.82 11.61 3.72
CA TRP A 554 -9.28 11.55 3.53
C TRP A 554 -9.68 10.17 3.02
N THR A 555 -10.83 9.69 3.48
CA THR A 555 -11.49 8.49 2.98
C THR A 555 -12.46 8.89 1.88
N ASP A 556 -12.27 8.31 0.69
CA ASP A 556 -13.13 8.54 -0.47
C ASP A 556 -13.50 7.22 -1.16
N ARG A 557 -14.61 7.22 -1.90
CA ARG A 557 -15.02 6.12 -2.79
C ARG A 557 -15.28 6.66 -4.19
N LEU A 558 -14.82 5.97 -5.22
CA LEU A 558 -15.19 6.34 -6.58
C LEU A 558 -16.71 6.24 -6.75
N ARG A 559 -17.33 7.32 -7.21
CA ARG A 559 -18.73 7.36 -7.65
C ARG A 559 -18.84 6.61 -8.96
N LEU A 560 -19.79 5.69 -9.02
CA LEU A 560 -20.10 4.88 -10.20
C LEU A 560 -21.51 5.22 -10.70
N MET A 561 -21.77 5.09 -12.00
CA MET A 561 -23.09 5.32 -12.59
C MET A 561 -24.00 4.08 -12.44
N VAL A 562 -24.23 3.64 -11.21
CA VAL A 562 -24.99 2.43 -10.87
C VAL A 562 -26.00 2.72 -9.77
N ASP A 563 -26.95 1.81 -9.52
CA ASP A 563 -27.89 1.92 -8.40
C ASP A 563 -27.20 1.55 -7.08
N ASP A 564 -26.44 2.50 -6.50
CA ASP A 564 -25.69 2.35 -5.25
C ASP A 564 -25.69 3.67 -4.46
N SER A 565 -25.23 3.63 -3.21
CA SER A 565 -25.12 4.80 -2.34
C SER A 565 -23.70 4.97 -1.79
N TYR A 566 -23.25 6.22 -1.74
CA TYR A 566 -21.88 6.56 -1.38
C TYR A 566 -21.83 7.51 -0.18
N PRO A 567 -20.90 7.31 0.76
CA PRO A 567 -20.64 8.28 1.80
C PRO A 567 -19.88 9.48 1.23
N PRO A 568 -19.95 10.67 1.85
CA PRO A 568 -19.15 11.82 1.43
C PRO A 568 -17.68 11.51 1.61
N THR A 569 -16.83 12.21 0.87
CA THR A 569 -15.39 12.20 1.12
C THR A 569 -15.17 12.78 2.52
N SER A 570 -14.55 12.03 3.43
CA SER A 570 -14.48 12.41 4.84
C SER A 570 -13.09 12.29 5.43
N ARG A 571 -12.82 13.10 6.45
CA ARG A 571 -11.60 13.04 7.26
C ARG A 571 -11.96 13.02 8.72
N GLU A 572 -11.58 11.95 9.39
CA GLU A 572 -11.69 11.84 10.84
C GLU A 572 -10.52 12.55 11.52
N LEU A 573 -10.82 13.22 12.62
CA LEU A 573 -9.88 13.97 13.44
C LEU A 573 -10.06 13.53 14.91
N PRO A 574 -9.59 12.33 15.29
CA PRO A 574 -9.88 11.74 16.60
C PRO A 574 -9.39 12.60 17.77
N GLY A 575 -8.20 13.21 17.66
CA GLY A 575 -7.66 14.12 18.68
C GLY A 575 -8.50 15.38 18.92
N TRP A 576 -9.43 15.69 18.01
CA TRP A 576 -10.36 16.80 18.12
C TRP A 576 -11.80 16.34 18.37
N GLY A 577 -12.09 15.03 18.30
CA GLY A 577 -13.45 14.50 18.37
C GLY A 577 -14.33 14.90 17.18
N LEU A 578 -13.73 15.23 16.03
CA LEU A 578 -14.41 15.77 14.85
C LEU A 578 -14.31 14.85 13.63
N ARG A 579 -15.26 14.99 12.71
CA ARG A 579 -15.20 14.50 11.33
C ARG A 579 -15.52 15.65 10.38
N ALA A 580 -14.63 15.91 9.43
CA ALA A 580 -14.91 16.80 8.31
C ALA A 580 -15.48 15.99 7.13
N GLU A 581 -16.46 16.54 6.43
CA GLU A 581 -17.06 15.97 5.23
C GLU A 581 -16.97 16.99 4.09
N TYR A 582 -16.51 16.55 2.92
CA TYR A 582 -16.56 17.29 1.67
C TYR A 582 -17.48 16.56 0.70
N TRP A 583 -18.56 17.24 0.32
CA TRP A 583 -19.62 16.65 -0.48
C TRP A 583 -19.26 16.73 -1.96
N VAL A 584 -19.34 15.59 -2.63
CA VAL A 584 -19.05 15.43 -4.07
C VAL A 584 -20.04 14.49 -4.73
N GLU A 585 -20.46 14.78 -5.96
CA GLU A 585 -21.40 13.95 -6.72
C GLU A 585 -20.87 13.65 -8.12
N GLY A 586 -21.25 12.50 -8.69
CA GLY A 586 -20.98 12.17 -10.09
C GLY A 586 -21.69 13.16 -11.01
N ILE A 587 -21.02 13.59 -12.10
CA ILE A 587 -21.63 14.48 -13.08
C ILE A 587 -21.66 13.82 -14.46
N GLY A 588 -22.86 13.79 -15.05
CA GLY A 588 -23.12 13.17 -16.33
C GLY A 588 -24.18 12.07 -16.29
N ASP A 589 -24.72 11.75 -17.45
CA ASP A 589 -25.77 10.74 -17.68
C ASP A 589 -25.45 9.77 -18.83
N ASP A 590 -24.36 9.99 -19.58
CA ASP A 590 -23.90 9.12 -20.66
C ASP A 590 -22.83 8.13 -20.16
N TRP A 591 -23.16 6.84 -20.13
CA TRP A 591 -22.23 5.79 -19.68
C TRP A 591 -20.91 5.79 -20.45
N THR A 592 -20.94 6.00 -21.76
CA THR A 592 -19.75 5.91 -22.62
C THR A 592 -18.88 7.16 -22.58
N ALA A 593 -19.49 8.34 -22.45
CA ALA A 593 -18.78 9.61 -22.46
C ALA A 593 -18.37 10.10 -21.06
N ASP A 594 -19.11 9.69 -20.02
CA ASP A 594 -19.00 10.23 -18.66
C ASP A 594 -18.41 9.25 -17.67
N THR A 595 -18.21 8.00 -18.09
CA THR A 595 -17.62 6.97 -17.25
C THR A 595 -16.45 6.28 -17.93
N THR A 596 -15.59 5.67 -17.11
CA THR A 596 -14.64 4.65 -17.55
C THR A 596 -15.37 3.39 -17.98
N ASP A 597 -14.72 2.45 -18.68
CA ASP A 597 -15.28 1.12 -18.98
C ASP A 597 -15.87 0.38 -17.77
N SER A 598 -15.33 0.61 -16.57
CA SER A 598 -15.83 0.04 -15.31
C SER A 598 -17.01 0.80 -14.67
N GLY A 599 -17.60 1.78 -15.35
CA GLY A 599 -18.75 2.56 -14.87
C GLY A 599 -18.43 3.67 -13.87
N SER A 600 -17.16 3.95 -13.58
CA SER A 600 -16.77 5.05 -12.69
C SER A 600 -16.84 6.39 -13.40
N TYR A 601 -17.46 7.40 -12.78
CA TYR A 601 -17.52 8.74 -13.35
C TYR A 601 -16.12 9.28 -13.68
N LEU A 602 -15.97 9.96 -14.82
CA LEU A 602 -14.73 10.64 -15.17
C LEU A 602 -14.55 11.91 -14.32
N ARG A 603 -15.66 12.54 -13.93
CA ARG A 603 -15.70 13.85 -13.27
C ARG A 603 -16.69 13.88 -12.12
N LEU A 604 -16.45 14.78 -11.17
CA LEU A 604 -17.32 15.08 -10.04
C LEU A 604 -17.70 16.55 -10.03
N VAL A 605 -18.86 16.88 -9.46
CA VAL A 605 -19.18 18.23 -9.00
C VAL A 605 -19.01 18.30 -7.48
N THR A 606 -18.43 19.40 -6.99
CA THR A 606 -18.24 19.63 -5.56
C THR A 606 -19.39 20.42 -4.95
N ASP A 607 -19.59 20.25 -3.65
CA ASP A 607 -20.57 20.99 -2.88
C ASP A 607 -19.96 21.42 -1.53
N GLN A 608 -20.69 21.23 -0.42
CA GLN A 608 -20.39 21.83 0.87
C GLN A 608 -19.26 21.13 1.63
N VAL A 609 -18.56 21.91 2.47
CA VAL A 609 -17.73 21.41 3.57
C VAL A 609 -18.51 21.53 4.87
N ARG A 610 -18.57 20.44 5.64
CA ARG A 610 -19.29 20.36 6.92
C ARG A 610 -18.47 19.64 7.98
N PHE A 611 -18.78 19.90 9.24
CA PHE A 611 -18.14 19.26 10.40
C PHE A 611 -19.18 18.57 11.28
N TYR A 612 -18.82 17.42 11.83
CA TYR A 612 -19.68 16.61 12.69
C TYR A 612 -18.88 16.11 13.90
N PRO A 613 -19.54 15.78 15.02
CA PRO A 613 -18.91 14.96 16.06
C PRO A 613 -18.45 13.63 15.43
N ILE A 614 -17.28 13.13 15.83
CA ILE A 614 -16.71 11.91 15.21
C ILE A 614 -17.65 10.69 15.32
N ALA A 615 -18.44 10.62 16.40
CA ALA A 615 -19.41 9.55 16.64
C ALA A 615 -20.76 9.74 15.91
N ALA A 616 -20.98 10.86 15.21
CA ALA A 616 -22.22 11.10 14.48
C ALA A 616 -22.38 10.10 13.33
N ALA A 617 -23.63 9.73 13.03
CA ALA A 617 -23.95 8.92 11.86
C ALA A 617 -23.39 9.56 10.58
N GLN A 618 -22.89 8.73 9.66
CA GLN A 618 -22.36 9.21 8.38
C GLN A 618 -23.48 9.52 7.41
N ASN A 619 -23.35 10.60 6.64
CA ASN A 619 -24.30 10.92 5.56
C ASN A 619 -24.08 10.03 4.34
N TRP A 620 -25.09 9.90 3.49
CA TRP A 620 -25.05 9.14 2.25
C TRP A 620 -25.78 9.90 1.13
N SER A 621 -25.27 9.80 -0.10
CA SER A 621 -25.96 10.26 -1.30
C SER A 621 -26.09 9.09 -2.27
N HIS A 622 -27.18 9.08 -3.05
CA HIS A 622 -27.36 8.11 -4.11
C HIS A 622 -26.34 8.37 -5.23
N ALA A 623 -25.95 7.35 -5.98
CA ALA A 623 -24.96 7.47 -7.05
C ALA A 623 -25.33 8.51 -8.12
N SER A 624 -26.63 8.63 -8.42
CA SER A 624 -27.19 9.60 -9.36
C SER A 624 -27.34 11.03 -8.77
N GLY A 625 -26.83 11.26 -7.56
CA GLY A 625 -26.94 12.53 -6.83
C GLY A 625 -28.27 12.69 -6.09
N GLY A 626 -28.54 13.94 -5.68
CA GLY A 626 -29.74 14.33 -4.93
C GLY A 626 -29.47 14.80 -3.50
N GLY A 627 -28.20 15.05 -3.16
CA GLY A 627 -27.78 15.57 -1.87
C GLY A 627 -27.53 14.49 -0.82
N TYR A 628 -26.69 14.84 0.16
CA TYR A 628 -26.31 13.95 1.25
C TYR A 628 -27.33 14.00 2.40
N SER A 629 -27.77 12.84 2.86
CA SER A 629 -28.60 12.69 4.06
C SER A 629 -28.26 11.40 4.82
N ALA A 630 -28.42 11.40 6.15
CA ALA A 630 -28.25 10.18 6.96
C ALA A 630 -29.55 9.34 7.08
N GLN A 631 -30.71 9.91 6.74
CA GLN A 631 -32.04 9.31 6.99
C GLN A 631 -32.43 8.17 6.05
N ARG A 632 -31.93 8.15 4.81
CA ARG A 632 -32.52 7.29 3.77
C ARG A 632 -32.14 5.80 3.89
N TRP A 633 -31.09 5.47 4.67
CA TRP A 633 -30.47 4.14 4.64
C TRP A 633 -30.11 3.54 6.01
N THR A 634 -30.40 4.22 7.12
CA THR A 634 -30.13 3.69 8.47
C THR A 634 -31.24 4.07 9.46
N ASP A 635 -31.49 3.22 10.46
CA ASP A 635 -32.34 3.55 11.62
C ASP A 635 -31.68 4.55 12.59
N ALA A 636 -30.42 4.95 12.33
CA ALA A 636 -29.69 5.90 13.14
C ALA A 636 -30.17 7.33 12.85
N ARG A 637 -30.42 8.11 13.92
CA ARG A 637 -30.70 9.54 13.76
C ARG A 637 -29.50 10.24 13.13
N PRO A 638 -29.68 11.12 12.13
CA PRO A 638 -28.63 12.02 11.68
C PRO A 638 -28.01 12.74 12.87
N GLY A 639 -26.68 12.82 12.93
CA GLY A 639 -26.06 13.84 13.78
C GLY A 639 -26.16 15.18 13.06
N ASP A 640 -26.58 16.23 13.76
CA ASP A 640 -26.60 17.57 13.20
C ASP A 640 -25.17 18.06 12.92
N PRO A 641 -24.94 18.80 11.82
CA PRO A 641 -23.64 19.43 11.59
C PRO A 641 -23.34 20.44 12.70
N LEU A 642 -22.06 20.53 13.07
CA LEU A 642 -21.58 21.48 14.05
C LEU A 642 -21.54 22.90 13.46
N PRO A 643 -21.89 23.92 14.25
CA PRO A 643 -21.63 25.31 13.89
C PRO A 643 -20.14 25.56 13.60
N LEU A 644 -19.84 26.27 12.51
CA LEU A 644 -18.48 26.54 12.05
C LEU A 644 -17.69 27.41 13.05
N ASP A 645 -18.37 28.28 13.80
CA ASP A 645 -17.79 29.11 14.86
C ASP A 645 -17.35 28.30 16.10
N ARG A 646 -17.79 27.05 16.21
CA ARG A 646 -17.32 26.08 17.23
C ARG A 646 -16.15 25.23 16.77
N ILE A 647 -15.76 25.32 15.50
CA ILE A 647 -14.62 24.57 14.98
C ILE A 647 -13.33 25.32 15.33
N PRO A 648 -12.33 24.65 15.94
CA PRO A 648 -11.05 25.28 16.22
C PRO A 648 -10.46 25.91 14.95
N PRO A 649 -9.99 27.17 14.96
CA PRO A 649 -9.51 27.85 13.76
C PRO A 649 -8.43 27.07 13.01
N LEU A 650 -7.55 26.38 13.75
CA LEU A 650 -6.51 25.52 13.16
C LEU A 650 -7.13 24.37 12.36
N VAL A 651 -8.13 23.69 12.93
CA VAL A 651 -8.82 22.58 12.26
C VAL A 651 -9.54 23.08 11.02
N PHE A 652 -10.30 24.17 11.14
CA PHE A 652 -10.99 24.76 10.00
C PHE A 652 -10.01 25.13 8.88
N SER A 653 -8.93 25.85 9.22
CA SER A 653 -7.91 26.27 8.25
C SER A 653 -7.25 25.09 7.53
N GLU A 654 -6.85 24.05 8.27
CA GLU A 654 -6.17 22.89 7.69
C GLU A 654 -7.09 22.04 6.80
N ILE A 655 -8.37 21.91 7.18
CA ILE A 655 -9.37 21.22 6.37
C ILE A 655 -9.68 22.01 5.09
N MET A 656 -9.88 23.33 5.19
CA MET A 656 -10.12 24.17 4.02
C MET A 656 -8.91 24.21 3.08
N ARG A 657 -7.69 24.10 3.61
CA ARG A 657 -6.47 23.98 2.82
C ARG A 657 -6.40 22.68 2.01
N ASP A 658 -6.84 21.56 2.60
CA ASP A 658 -6.96 20.30 1.85
C ASP A 658 -7.98 20.42 0.72
N VAL A 659 -9.13 21.04 0.99
CA VAL A 659 -10.19 21.25 -0.01
C VAL A 659 -9.74 22.20 -1.14
N ASP A 660 -9.03 23.29 -0.82
CA ASP A 660 -8.41 24.16 -1.83
C ASP A 660 -7.40 23.39 -2.69
N LEU A 661 -6.60 22.51 -2.09
CA LEU A 661 -5.69 21.63 -2.85
C LEU A 661 -6.45 20.72 -3.81
N PHE A 662 -7.57 20.12 -3.37
CA PHE A 662 -8.39 19.26 -4.21
C PHE A 662 -8.95 20.02 -5.41
N VAL A 663 -9.53 21.20 -5.20
CA VAL A 663 -10.04 22.05 -6.26
C VAL A 663 -8.90 22.53 -7.16
N GLY A 664 -7.85 23.09 -6.58
CA GLY A 664 -6.72 23.68 -7.30
C GLY A 664 -5.92 22.68 -8.13
N VAL A 665 -5.94 21.38 -7.82
CA VAL A 665 -5.19 20.37 -8.59
C VAL A 665 -6.09 19.51 -9.47
N ALA A 666 -7.28 19.13 -8.99
CA ALA A 666 -8.17 18.22 -9.71
C ALA A 666 -9.19 18.93 -10.61
N SER A 667 -9.36 20.26 -10.50
CA SER A 667 -10.31 21.00 -11.33
C SER A 667 -9.96 20.92 -12.82
N VAL A 668 -11.00 20.72 -13.63
CA VAL A 668 -10.92 20.82 -15.10
C VAL A 668 -10.55 22.25 -15.53
N GLY A 669 -10.88 23.27 -14.73
CA GLY A 669 -10.55 24.66 -15.02
C GLY A 669 -9.04 24.97 -15.04
N ASN A 670 -8.19 24.08 -14.52
CA ASN A 670 -6.73 24.19 -14.61
C ASN A 670 -6.11 23.41 -15.76
N ASP A 671 -6.92 22.73 -16.58
CA ASP A 671 -6.45 21.97 -17.73
C ASP A 671 -6.28 22.89 -18.95
N PRO A 672 -5.05 23.14 -19.44
CA PRO A 672 -4.84 24.03 -20.57
C PRO A 672 -5.40 23.49 -21.90
N THR A 673 -5.71 22.20 -21.98
CA THR A 673 -6.27 21.58 -23.19
C THR A 673 -7.79 21.57 -23.22
N TRP A 674 -8.45 22.12 -22.19
CA TRP A 674 -9.90 22.04 -22.04
C TRP A 674 -10.67 23.26 -22.57
N SER A 675 -9.99 24.19 -23.27
CA SER A 675 -10.60 25.42 -23.78
C SER A 675 -11.75 25.17 -24.77
N ASP A 676 -11.73 24.06 -25.50
CA ASP A 676 -12.81 23.67 -26.42
C ASP A 676 -13.93 22.85 -25.74
N GLY A 677 -13.75 22.43 -24.48
CA GLY A 677 -14.67 21.56 -23.73
C GLY A 677 -14.56 20.06 -24.06
N GLY A 678 -13.51 19.64 -24.75
CA GLY A 678 -13.33 18.26 -25.19
C GLY A 678 -14.33 17.80 -26.27
N PRO A 679 -14.48 16.48 -26.51
CA PRO A 679 -15.22 15.93 -27.66
C PRO A 679 -16.69 16.38 -27.82
N GLN A 680 -17.29 16.94 -26.77
CA GLN A 680 -18.68 17.39 -26.74
C GLN A 680 -18.85 18.85 -26.26
N GLY A 681 -17.76 19.62 -26.16
CA GLY A 681 -17.84 21.02 -25.70
C GLY A 681 -18.28 21.21 -24.24
N ARG A 682 -18.12 20.19 -23.39
CA ARG A 682 -18.63 20.19 -22.02
C ARG A 682 -17.78 21.03 -21.08
N PHE A 683 -18.47 21.71 -20.16
CA PHE A 683 -17.85 22.58 -19.14
C PHE A 683 -17.02 23.73 -19.70
N ARG A 684 -17.23 24.13 -20.96
CA ARG A 684 -16.51 25.24 -21.59
C ARG A 684 -16.70 26.56 -20.84
N ASP A 685 -17.93 26.85 -20.42
CA ASP A 685 -18.24 28.07 -19.66
C ASP A 685 -17.62 28.03 -18.25
N TYR A 686 -17.67 26.87 -17.60
CA TYR A 686 -16.99 26.63 -16.33
C TYR A 686 -15.47 26.83 -16.46
N TRP A 687 -14.85 26.24 -17.48
CA TRP A 687 -13.43 26.38 -17.74
C TRP A 687 -13.04 27.85 -17.96
N SER A 688 -13.83 28.58 -18.76
CA SER A 688 -13.56 29.98 -19.10
C SER A 688 -13.65 30.90 -17.88
N SER A 689 -14.71 30.73 -17.07
CA SER A 689 -14.92 31.49 -15.83
C SER A 689 -13.89 31.18 -14.76
N TYR A 690 -13.53 29.91 -14.57
CA TYR A 690 -12.54 29.50 -13.58
C TYR A 690 -11.11 29.88 -13.99
N SER A 691 -10.75 29.67 -15.26
CA SER A 691 -9.38 29.87 -15.76
C SER A 691 -8.83 31.27 -15.57
N PHE A 692 -9.71 32.27 -15.57
CA PHE A 692 -9.36 33.69 -15.49
C PHE A 692 -10.17 34.45 -14.42
N GLY A 693 -10.82 33.71 -13.52
CA GLY A 693 -11.65 34.23 -12.43
C GLY A 693 -10.83 34.74 -11.24
N GLU A 694 -11.46 34.94 -10.09
CA GLU A 694 -10.77 35.43 -8.89
C GLU A 694 -9.77 34.41 -8.31
N LEU A 695 -8.75 34.91 -7.63
CA LEU A 695 -7.69 34.07 -7.06
C LEU A 695 -8.17 33.32 -5.81
N SER A 696 -7.88 32.03 -5.74
CA SER A 696 -8.00 31.27 -4.48
C SER A 696 -6.92 31.71 -3.48
N ALA A 697 -7.07 31.35 -2.21
CA ALA A 697 -6.09 31.71 -1.17
C ALA A 697 -4.67 31.19 -1.48
N THR A 698 -4.58 29.99 -2.07
CA THR A 698 -3.31 29.43 -2.58
C THR A 698 -2.70 30.30 -3.67
N ALA A 699 -3.53 30.79 -4.60
CA ALA A 699 -3.08 31.64 -5.70
C ALA A 699 -2.72 33.06 -5.23
N GLU A 700 -3.39 33.58 -4.21
CA GLU A 700 -3.06 34.86 -3.58
C GLU A 700 -1.71 34.80 -2.86
N THR A 701 -1.45 33.72 -2.11
CA THR A 701 -0.14 33.46 -1.52
C THR A 701 0.97 33.40 -2.59
N ARG A 702 0.66 32.82 -3.75
CA ARG A 702 1.57 32.78 -4.90
C ARG A 702 1.82 34.18 -5.47
N ARG A 703 0.79 35.02 -5.57
CA ARG A 703 0.88 36.41 -6.01
C ARG A 703 1.79 37.23 -5.10
N GLU A 704 1.57 37.17 -3.79
CA GLU A 704 2.40 37.85 -2.78
C GLU A 704 3.86 37.40 -2.83
N LEU A 705 4.08 36.09 -2.98
CA LEU A 705 5.42 35.54 -3.12
C LEU A 705 6.12 36.06 -4.37
N LEU A 706 5.46 35.97 -5.53
CA LEU A 706 6.01 36.44 -6.79
C LEU A 706 6.28 37.94 -6.78
N ALA A 707 5.39 38.75 -6.21
CA ALA A 707 5.61 40.19 -6.08
C ALA A 707 6.94 40.52 -5.37
N ARG A 708 7.31 39.73 -4.34
CA ARG A 708 8.57 39.90 -3.60
C ARG A 708 9.78 39.30 -4.32
N LEU A 709 9.61 38.15 -4.98
CA LEU A 709 10.71 37.44 -5.63
C LEU A 709 11.06 38.02 -7.01
N LEU A 710 10.09 38.49 -7.78
CA LEU A 710 10.24 38.91 -9.18
C LEU A 710 11.47 39.79 -9.43
N PRO A 711 11.76 40.84 -8.64
CA PRO A 711 12.94 41.68 -8.86
C PRO A 711 14.28 40.92 -8.86
N ARG A 712 14.34 39.74 -8.24
CA ARG A 712 15.52 38.88 -8.13
C ARG A 712 15.53 37.73 -9.15
N LEU A 713 14.42 37.49 -9.84
CA LEU A 713 14.32 36.43 -10.85
C LEU A 713 14.84 36.91 -12.20
N ALA A 714 15.32 35.99 -13.04
CA ALA A 714 15.85 36.33 -14.36
C ALA A 714 14.80 37.02 -15.27
N VAL A 715 13.52 36.70 -15.11
CA VAL A 715 12.41 37.35 -15.84
C VAL A 715 11.99 38.70 -15.24
N GLY A 716 12.52 39.10 -14.08
CA GLY A 716 12.01 40.22 -13.29
C GLY A 716 11.97 41.57 -14.01
N ARG A 717 12.86 41.81 -14.98
CA ARG A 717 12.86 43.05 -15.78
C ARG A 717 11.80 43.08 -16.88
N ARG A 718 11.27 41.92 -17.26
CA ARG A 718 10.28 41.72 -18.32
C ARG A 718 8.94 41.26 -17.75
N ALA A 719 8.75 41.26 -16.42
CA ALA A 719 7.51 40.81 -15.83
C ALA A 719 7.08 41.65 -14.62
N ARG A 720 5.76 41.79 -14.46
CA ARG A 720 5.12 42.54 -13.39
C ARG A 720 3.84 41.84 -12.94
N ILE A 721 3.44 42.04 -11.69
CA ILE A 721 2.13 41.61 -11.21
C ILE A 721 1.11 42.69 -11.54
N ASP A 722 0.01 42.31 -12.18
CA ASP A 722 -1.14 43.17 -12.44
C ASP A 722 -2.43 42.43 -12.07
N GLY A 723 -3.02 42.82 -10.94
CA GLY A 723 -4.14 42.12 -10.31
C GLY A 723 -3.85 40.62 -10.15
N ARG A 724 -4.66 39.80 -10.83
CA ARG A 724 -4.62 38.33 -10.81
C ARG A 724 -3.66 37.69 -11.84
N PHE A 725 -2.88 38.51 -12.54
CA PHE A 725 -1.98 38.05 -13.59
C PHE A 725 -0.51 38.38 -13.29
N LEU A 726 0.38 37.47 -13.70
CA LEU A 726 1.76 37.79 -14.01
C LEU A 726 1.82 38.23 -15.47
N VAL A 727 2.07 39.51 -15.71
CA VAL A 727 2.22 40.07 -17.05
C VAL A 727 3.68 39.98 -17.45
N VAL A 728 3.96 39.41 -18.62
CA VAL A 728 5.28 39.18 -19.17
C VAL A 728 5.38 39.87 -20.53
N ASP A 729 6.33 40.78 -20.67
CA ASP A 729 6.62 41.47 -21.92
C ASP A 729 7.65 40.63 -22.72
N GLY A 730 7.17 39.95 -23.77
CA GLY A 730 8.01 39.25 -24.74
C GLY A 730 8.51 40.18 -25.84
N ASP A 731 9.28 39.64 -26.78
CA ASP A 731 9.78 40.37 -27.95
C ASP A 731 8.72 40.45 -29.08
N LEU A 732 7.72 39.55 -29.10
CA LEU A 732 6.64 39.50 -30.09
C LEU A 732 5.29 39.96 -29.54
N ARG A 733 4.92 39.53 -28.32
CA ARG A 733 3.65 39.91 -27.67
C ARG A 733 3.83 40.13 -26.16
N THR A 734 2.82 40.75 -25.54
CA THR A 734 2.65 40.77 -24.08
C THR A 734 1.73 39.63 -23.66
N TYR A 735 2.12 38.92 -22.61
CA TYR A 735 1.43 37.73 -22.11
C TYR A 735 0.92 37.94 -20.69
N ARG A 736 -0.30 37.54 -20.41
CA ARG A 736 -0.94 37.61 -19.09
C ARG A 736 -1.17 36.20 -18.57
N ILE A 737 -0.33 35.75 -17.63
CA ILE A 737 -0.41 34.42 -17.04
C ILE A 737 -1.26 34.50 -15.76
N HIS A 738 -2.41 33.83 -15.74
CA HIS A 738 -3.28 33.83 -14.57
C HIS A 738 -2.62 33.08 -13.41
N LEU A 739 -2.57 33.71 -12.23
CA LEU A 739 -1.81 33.18 -11.09
C LEU A 739 -2.47 31.97 -10.42
N GLY A 740 -3.76 31.73 -10.65
CA GLY A 740 -4.51 30.60 -10.11
C GLY A 740 -4.54 29.36 -11.00
N SER A 741 -4.47 29.53 -12.33
CA SER A 741 -4.61 28.43 -13.30
C SER A 741 -3.36 28.22 -14.17
N GLY A 742 -2.49 29.23 -14.25
CA GLY A 742 -1.36 29.24 -15.18
C GLY A 742 -1.78 29.40 -16.64
N ASN A 743 -3.06 29.63 -16.94
CA ASN A 743 -3.55 29.88 -18.30
C ASN A 743 -3.13 31.28 -18.80
N ILE A 744 -2.92 31.40 -20.10
CA ILE A 744 -2.23 32.55 -20.70
C ILE A 744 -3.17 33.26 -21.67
N LEU A 745 -3.27 34.59 -21.54
CA LEU A 745 -3.87 35.47 -22.55
C LEU A 745 -2.77 36.27 -23.24
N MET A 746 -2.90 36.49 -24.54
CA MET A 746 -2.01 37.34 -25.34
C MET A 746 -2.68 38.69 -25.56
N SER A 747 -2.01 39.77 -25.16
CA SER A 747 -2.47 41.13 -25.43
C SER A 747 -2.01 41.59 -26.83
N PRO A 748 -2.78 42.47 -27.52
CA PRO A 748 -3.92 43.25 -27.02
C PRO A 748 -5.32 42.62 -27.19
N ASN A 749 -5.46 41.48 -27.88
CA ASN A 749 -6.75 40.88 -28.21
C ASN A 749 -7.25 39.84 -27.20
N ASP A 750 -6.50 39.61 -26.12
CA ASP A 750 -6.76 38.60 -25.08
C ASP A 750 -7.02 37.20 -25.67
N GLU A 751 -6.28 36.85 -26.73
CA GLU A 751 -6.31 35.51 -27.33
C GLU A 751 -5.69 34.48 -26.37
N TYR A 752 -6.37 33.35 -26.18
CA TYR A 752 -5.84 32.26 -25.37
C TYR A 752 -4.61 31.62 -26.02
N LEU A 753 -3.54 31.43 -25.24
CA LEU A 753 -2.34 30.70 -25.64
C LEU A 753 -2.23 29.39 -24.85
N CYS A 754 -2.38 28.27 -25.54
CA CYS A 754 -2.24 26.94 -24.97
C CYS A 754 -0.77 26.50 -24.97
N ILE A 755 -0.20 26.37 -23.76
CA ILE A 755 1.12 25.76 -23.53
C ILE A 755 0.95 24.63 -22.52
N VAL A 756 1.18 23.41 -22.99
CA VAL A 756 1.16 22.20 -22.17
C VAL A 756 2.56 22.00 -21.59
N PRO A 757 2.75 22.05 -20.26
CA PRO A 757 4.05 21.79 -19.65
C PRO A 757 4.47 20.34 -19.89
N ASP A 758 5.73 20.11 -20.24
CA ASP A 758 6.29 18.76 -20.21
C ASP A 758 6.16 18.14 -18.82
N ARG A 759 6.01 16.81 -18.75
CA ARG A 759 5.84 16.05 -17.48
C ARG A 759 6.97 16.29 -16.45
N GLY A 760 8.08 16.93 -16.84
CA GLY A 760 9.21 17.30 -15.98
C GLY A 760 9.37 18.81 -15.69
N ALA A 761 8.49 19.68 -16.20
CA ALA A 761 8.63 21.15 -16.10
C ALA A 761 8.62 21.68 -14.65
N GLY A 762 8.15 20.90 -13.66
CA GLY A 762 8.27 21.25 -12.24
C GLY A 762 9.69 21.21 -11.67
N ARG A 763 10.68 20.69 -12.42
CA ARG A 763 12.08 20.54 -11.97
C ARG A 763 12.99 21.70 -12.39
N THR A 764 12.55 22.57 -13.30
CA THR A 764 13.36 23.69 -13.83
C THR A 764 13.60 24.81 -12.82
N GLY A 765 12.88 24.81 -11.68
CA GLY A 765 13.13 25.70 -10.54
C GLY A 765 14.48 25.48 -9.86
N GLU A 766 15.21 24.39 -10.16
CA GLU A 766 16.52 24.08 -9.56
C GLU A 766 17.59 25.18 -9.75
N GLN A 767 17.40 26.14 -10.65
CA GLN A 767 18.35 27.24 -10.87
C GLN A 767 18.03 28.54 -10.11
N GLN A 768 16.86 28.67 -9.47
CA GLN A 768 16.45 29.89 -8.76
C GLN A 768 15.82 29.55 -7.39
N PHE A 769 16.23 30.28 -6.35
CA PHE A 769 15.75 30.05 -4.98
C PHE A 769 14.23 30.28 -4.88
N LEU A 770 13.49 29.26 -4.43
CA LEU A 770 12.10 29.34 -3.98
C LEU A 770 12.07 29.00 -2.48
N PRO A 771 11.28 29.69 -1.65
CA PRO A 771 11.32 29.52 -0.20
C PRO A 771 10.69 28.22 0.30
N PHE A 772 10.03 27.44 -0.57
CA PHE A 772 9.46 26.14 -0.22
C PHE A 772 9.34 25.22 -1.44
N GLU A 773 9.22 23.92 -1.15
CA GLU A 773 8.96 22.87 -2.13
C GLU A 773 7.45 22.56 -2.24
N GLY A 774 7.01 21.91 -3.33
CA GLY A 774 5.67 21.34 -3.46
C GLY A 774 4.59 22.18 -4.14
N ASP A 775 4.86 23.41 -4.59
CA ASP A 775 3.91 24.20 -5.42
C ASP A 775 4.22 24.05 -6.92
N GLY A 776 3.68 22.98 -7.51
CA GLY A 776 3.91 22.66 -8.92
C GLY A 776 3.39 23.74 -9.88
N LEU A 777 2.29 24.42 -9.54
CA LEU A 777 1.73 25.46 -10.39
C LEU A 777 2.60 26.72 -10.41
N LEU A 778 3.21 27.12 -9.28
CA LEU A 778 4.20 28.20 -9.27
C LEU A 778 5.37 27.89 -10.20
N ALA A 779 5.90 26.66 -10.17
CA ALA A 779 6.97 26.24 -11.08
C ALA A 779 6.53 26.32 -12.55
N VAL A 780 5.29 25.90 -12.87
CA VAL A 780 4.72 26.02 -14.22
C VAL A 780 4.58 27.48 -14.65
N ILE A 781 4.08 28.37 -13.78
CA ILE A 781 3.94 29.81 -14.07
C ILE A 781 5.31 30.44 -14.34
N LEU A 782 6.32 30.15 -13.53
CA LEU A 782 7.68 30.66 -13.72
C LEU A 782 8.32 30.11 -15.00
N SER A 783 8.14 28.82 -15.30
CA SER A 783 8.63 28.22 -16.54
C SER A 783 7.99 28.87 -17.77
N LYS A 784 6.67 29.11 -17.73
CA LYS A 784 5.94 29.83 -18.79
C LYS A 784 6.46 31.26 -18.93
N ALA A 785 6.64 31.98 -17.83
CA ALA A 785 7.16 33.34 -17.85
C ALA A 785 8.57 33.42 -18.46
N MET A 786 9.47 32.52 -18.08
CA MET A 786 10.84 32.46 -18.63
C MET A 786 10.90 32.10 -20.12
N LEU A 787 9.96 31.26 -20.58
CA LEU A 787 9.81 30.90 -21.99
C LEU A 787 9.28 32.09 -22.79
N LEU A 788 8.19 32.70 -22.32
CA LEU A 788 7.48 33.78 -23.01
C LEU A 788 8.24 35.11 -23.02
N ALA A 789 9.08 35.34 -22.02
CA ALA A 789 9.99 36.48 -22.02
C ALA A 789 11.04 36.42 -23.13
N ARG A 790 11.19 35.29 -23.83
CA ARG A 790 12.05 35.09 -25.01
C ARG A 790 11.25 34.42 -26.13
N ASP A 791 10.03 34.90 -26.34
CA ASP A 791 9.09 34.36 -27.33
C ASP A 791 9.64 34.28 -28.77
N ALA A 792 10.58 35.17 -29.14
CA ALA A 792 11.27 35.14 -30.43
C ALA A 792 12.23 33.94 -30.60
N GLU A 793 12.72 33.36 -29.50
CA GLU A 793 13.62 32.20 -29.49
C GLU A 793 12.86 30.85 -29.47
N ILE A 794 11.53 30.87 -29.34
CA ILE A 794 10.72 29.64 -29.27
C ILE A 794 10.73 28.94 -30.64
N THR A 795 11.14 27.67 -30.65
CA THR A 795 11.18 26.83 -31.86
C THR A 795 10.03 25.83 -31.97
N ASP A 796 9.24 25.65 -30.90
CA ASP A 796 8.11 24.71 -30.89
C ASP A 796 6.98 25.23 -31.78
N VAL A 797 6.73 24.53 -32.89
CA VAL A 797 5.73 24.89 -33.89
C VAL A 797 4.31 24.96 -33.33
N SER A 798 4.01 24.15 -32.30
CA SER A 798 2.69 24.17 -31.65
C SER A 798 2.44 25.49 -30.91
N ILE A 799 3.50 26.15 -30.43
CA ILE A 799 3.44 27.44 -29.73
C ILE A 799 3.57 28.60 -30.73
N THR A 800 4.54 28.54 -31.64
CA THR A 800 4.82 29.66 -32.57
C THR A 800 3.65 29.95 -33.50
N ARG A 801 2.88 28.92 -33.92
CA ARG A 801 1.67 29.11 -34.75
C ARG A 801 0.57 29.87 -34.02
N GLN A 802 0.48 29.77 -32.69
CA GLN A 802 -0.50 30.50 -31.88
C GLN A 802 -0.06 31.95 -31.66
N ILE A 803 1.24 32.21 -31.44
CA ILE A 803 1.78 33.55 -31.20
C ILE A 803 1.80 34.40 -32.48
N ARG A 804 2.12 33.78 -33.61
CA ARG A 804 2.17 34.40 -34.94
C ARG A 804 1.08 33.78 -35.82
N PRO A 805 -0.20 34.21 -35.70
CA PRO A 805 -1.22 33.74 -36.62
C PRO A 805 -0.76 34.02 -38.05
N ALA A 806 -0.89 33.03 -38.94
CA ALA A 806 -0.64 33.24 -40.36
C ALA A 806 -1.54 34.37 -40.84
N GLY A 807 -0.94 35.39 -41.47
CA GLY A 807 -1.67 36.46 -42.16
C GLY A 807 -2.43 35.93 -43.36
#